data_AF-A0A3C1WHC3-F1
#
_entry.id   AF-A0A3C1WHC3-F1
#
_cell.length_a   1.000
_cell.length_b   1.000
_cell.length_c   1.000
_cell.angle_alpha   90.00
_cell.angle_beta   90.00
_cell.angle_gamma   90.00
#
_symmetry.space_group_name_H-M   'P 1'
#
loop_
_entity.id
_entity.type
_entity.pdbx_description
1 polymer ?
#
loop_
_entity_poly.entity_id
_entity_poly.type
_entity_poly.pdbx_seq_one_letter_code
_entity_poly.pdbx_strand_id
1 'polypeptide(L)'
;MLRISQWKGLWVALTAIPCLADPLLIPSNVLTATFTTQQHPYAASMNSFLQSQGAYTGNFTPTGLSRADYLPLINSITRALQKMQASNGAIIDPVLNREDKFSSPAYAHCVSVLFKSGYAPLTDTAFLNSGMRAMTLSISEMTGNTVPDSHGDFFTVLLMQAYQNFNGIVPTATLSTWRTNLGRIAPGTVYHNSAQNWIAFNMSGEFMRYQEGLTTIDWVQTRMTSQVKSMGTDGLYQDTTAIDTTNKNLNGFSFAYDNVARMVLGVIARGGYAGTYSAELNRALWKGGWSGLLYQSPAGEVPTGMRSSHHLWNEGYAAANYEMWANQYKMAGYPNIAGAFKRAAMLSLAANKLWLQPDGAGYVTKARYAPSQKWGYMAYSGFADYNALAASVLGSAWQMSDSTILEQPAPADIGGYVLPVLSGFKKIFASAGGTYAEFDIRGDQSHNPTGLIRVHLKTSLPQLGPSDGAMAGHIASAQYWPLYPTADAAGLPNTGVGPGWLVSGTWKTLGAMQQLPTVTILEQTQARASFRVSYTIDSSSKLNEMVIVEPGGVTVIDSVIGGGINGLRIYYPMLLTDGEQTSTVSVNGNSVILGLRGKGSQFYMTNPSASLVRTNVTRNHRNGRCELIYADVGRTAEYHVTAWPVYTPVSVQRSSRTTPQRGPLIAYDGAFLQVEESGLHREEIRTLTGHLLWSNESRGRARYDLREVGHGAGVLMLMVKGEKGLSIRKMVR
;
A
#
# COMPACT_ATOMS: atom_id res chain seq x y z
N MET A 1 56.96 49.63 5.68
CA MET A 1 55.56 50.01 5.97
C MET A 1 54.85 50.28 4.66
N LEU A 2 53.88 49.44 4.28
CA LEU A 2 52.79 49.70 3.32
C LEU A 2 52.19 48.35 2.90
N ARG A 3 51.16 47.88 3.61
CA ARG A 3 50.17 46.91 3.13
C ARG A 3 48.89 47.02 3.97
N ILE A 4 47.78 46.59 3.36
CA ILE A 4 46.45 46.31 3.92
C ILE A 4 45.45 47.47 3.82
N SER A 5 44.72 47.55 2.69
CA SER A 5 43.34 48.07 2.68
C SER A 5 42.50 47.80 1.40
N GLN A 6 42.81 46.82 0.55
CA GLN A 6 42.01 46.59 -0.69
C GLN A 6 41.56 45.16 -1.00
N TRP A 7 41.46 44.26 0.00
CA TRP A 7 41.01 42.87 -0.23
C TRP A 7 39.92 42.39 0.75
N LYS A 8 38.89 43.21 1.01
CA LYS A 8 37.70 42.78 1.78
C LYS A 8 36.36 42.89 1.03
N GLY A 9 36.37 43.20 -0.27
CA GLY A 9 35.15 43.50 -1.03
C GLY A 9 34.62 42.42 -1.99
N LEU A 10 35.23 41.23 -2.06
CA LEU A 10 34.94 40.29 -3.17
C LEU A 10 34.79 38.81 -2.75
N TRP A 11 34.08 38.52 -1.64
CA TRP A 11 33.81 37.14 -1.19
C TRP A 11 32.35 36.85 -0.80
N VAL A 12 31.37 37.66 -1.23
CA VAL A 12 29.93 37.43 -0.92
C VAL A 12 29.05 37.20 -2.16
N ALA A 13 29.62 37.10 -3.36
CA ALA A 13 28.83 36.88 -4.58
C ALA A 13 29.31 35.66 -5.38
N LEU A 14 29.25 34.48 -4.76
CA LEU A 14 29.17 33.20 -5.49
C LEU A 14 27.89 32.52 -5.00
N THR A 15 26.79 33.02 -5.58
CA THR A 15 25.50 32.36 -5.81
C THR A 15 25.31 31.04 -5.05
N ALA A 16 24.81 31.15 -3.82
CA ALA A 16 23.73 30.25 -3.46
C ALA A 16 22.65 30.49 -4.52
N ILE A 17 22.46 29.55 -5.45
CA ILE A 17 21.21 29.48 -6.19
C ILE A 17 20.16 29.47 -5.09
N PRO A 18 19.29 30.50 -4.97
CA PRO A 18 18.25 30.45 -3.97
C PRO A 18 17.52 29.14 -4.23
N CYS A 19 17.48 28.27 -3.21
CA CYS A 19 16.51 27.19 -3.20
C CYS A 19 15.18 27.91 -3.32
N LEU A 20 14.64 28.00 -4.54
CA LEU A 20 13.40 28.68 -4.81
C LEU A 20 12.40 28.01 -3.87
N ALA A 21 11.80 28.80 -2.98
CA ALA A 21 10.77 28.29 -2.11
C ALA A 21 9.75 27.56 -2.98
N ASP A 22 9.33 26.35 -2.57
CA ASP A 22 8.35 25.57 -3.32
C ASP A 22 7.19 26.50 -3.74
N PRO A 23 6.83 26.55 -5.03
CA PRO A 23 5.70 27.35 -5.47
C PRO A 23 4.41 26.79 -4.87
N LEU A 24 3.44 27.67 -4.62
CA LEU A 24 2.09 27.24 -4.24
C LEU A 24 1.41 26.62 -5.48
N LEU A 25 1.17 25.32 -5.43
CA LEU A 25 0.56 24.53 -6.50
C LEU A 25 -0.97 24.47 -6.41
N ILE A 26 -1.54 24.75 -5.23
CA ILE A 26 -2.99 24.71 -5.05
C ILE A 26 -3.62 25.83 -5.88
N PRO A 27 -4.58 25.53 -6.78
CA PRO A 27 -5.27 26.57 -7.54
C PRO A 27 -5.93 27.60 -6.60
N SER A 28 -5.74 28.89 -6.87
CA SER A 28 -6.27 29.95 -5.99
C SER A 28 -7.80 29.89 -5.84
N ASN A 29 -8.50 29.46 -6.89
CA ASN A 29 -9.96 29.34 -6.91
C ASN A 29 -10.50 28.17 -6.06
N VAL A 30 -9.66 27.33 -5.46
CA VAL A 30 -10.07 26.21 -4.58
C VAL A 30 -9.63 26.42 -3.12
N LEU A 31 -9.04 27.56 -2.79
CA LEU A 31 -8.77 27.99 -1.42
C LEU A 31 -10.04 28.61 -0.81
N THR A 32 -11.13 27.83 -0.83
CA THR A 32 -12.47 28.22 -0.37
C THR A 32 -12.89 27.33 0.80
N ALA A 33 -13.90 27.76 1.57
CA ALA A 33 -14.42 26.96 2.69
C ALA A 33 -15.11 25.66 2.25
N THR A 34 -15.64 25.64 1.03
CA THR A 34 -16.43 24.52 0.47
C THR A 34 -16.04 24.33 -0.99
N PHE A 35 -15.91 23.06 -1.41
CA PHE A 35 -15.64 22.67 -2.79
C PHE A 35 -16.92 22.48 -3.61
N THR A 36 -16.85 22.67 -4.93
CA THR A 36 -17.96 22.43 -5.87
C THR A 36 -17.64 21.31 -6.86
N THR A 37 -18.69 20.74 -7.48
CA THR A 37 -18.52 19.67 -8.49
C THR A 37 -17.78 20.12 -9.75
N GLN A 38 -17.79 21.43 -10.05
CA GLN A 38 -16.96 21.99 -11.13
C GLN A 38 -15.47 21.96 -10.78
N GLN A 39 -15.12 22.14 -9.49
CA GLN A 39 -13.74 22.08 -9.03
C GLN A 39 -13.27 20.62 -8.93
N HIS A 40 -14.06 19.73 -8.32
CA HIS A 40 -13.72 18.32 -8.17
C HIS A 40 -14.96 17.43 -8.26
N PRO A 41 -14.95 16.30 -9.02
CA PRO A 41 -16.11 15.42 -9.11
C PRO A 41 -16.55 14.85 -7.75
N TYR A 42 -15.62 14.75 -6.80
CA TYR A 42 -15.85 14.25 -5.44
C TYR A 42 -15.99 15.34 -4.38
N ALA A 43 -16.33 16.58 -4.77
CA ALA A 43 -16.47 17.70 -3.86
C ALA A 43 -17.42 17.42 -2.67
N ALA A 44 -18.52 16.69 -2.89
CA ALA A 44 -19.43 16.32 -1.81
C ALA A 44 -18.73 15.47 -0.72
N SER A 45 -17.97 14.45 -1.12
CA SER A 45 -17.20 13.61 -0.20
C SER A 45 -16.09 14.39 0.49
N MET A 46 -15.41 15.29 -0.23
CA MET A 46 -14.38 16.18 0.34
C MET A 46 -14.96 17.11 1.41
N ASN A 47 -16.08 17.78 1.13
CA ASN A 47 -16.74 18.68 2.08
C ASN A 47 -17.26 17.92 3.32
N SER A 48 -17.88 16.75 3.11
CA SER A 48 -18.35 15.89 4.19
C SER A 48 -17.19 15.44 5.10
N PHE A 49 -16.05 15.05 4.50
CA PHE A 49 -14.84 14.74 5.25
C PHE A 49 -14.34 15.93 6.06
N LEU A 50 -14.21 17.12 5.47
CA LEU A 50 -13.69 18.30 6.18
C LEU A 50 -14.58 18.70 7.36
N GLN A 51 -15.91 18.67 7.18
CA GLN A 51 -16.85 18.89 8.28
C GLN A 51 -16.67 17.85 9.39
N SER A 52 -16.52 16.58 9.00
CA SER A 52 -16.33 15.46 9.91
C SER A 52 -15.00 15.52 10.66
N GLN A 53 -13.93 15.96 10.01
CA GLN A 53 -12.59 16.10 10.59
C GLN A 53 -12.58 17.14 11.70
N GLY A 54 -13.21 18.30 11.49
CA GLY A 54 -13.31 19.35 12.51
C GLY A 54 -14.16 18.96 13.72
N ALA A 55 -15.08 18.02 13.54
CA ALA A 55 -15.96 17.50 14.59
C ALA A 55 -15.54 16.11 15.12
N TYR A 56 -14.36 15.61 14.73
CA TYR A 56 -13.97 14.25 15.03
C TYR A 56 -13.69 14.07 16.53
N THR A 57 -14.59 13.35 17.20
CA THR A 57 -14.49 13.00 18.64
C THR A 57 -13.97 11.58 18.87
N GLY A 58 -13.67 10.84 17.80
CA GLY A 58 -13.14 9.49 17.91
C GLY A 58 -11.72 9.48 18.50
N ASN A 59 -11.30 8.32 19.03
CA ASN A 59 -9.94 8.11 19.49
C ASN A 59 -8.99 8.05 18.28
N PHE A 60 -8.53 9.23 17.85
CA PHE A 60 -7.45 9.36 16.86
C PHE A 60 -6.11 9.06 17.54
N THR A 61 -5.32 8.22 16.91
CA THR A 61 -3.94 7.94 17.33
C THR A 61 -3.04 8.11 16.11
N PRO A 62 -2.14 9.11 16.12
CA PRO A 62 -1.09 9.23 15.12
C PRO A 62 -0.30 7.92 15.01
N THR A 63 0.32 7.66 13.87
CA THR A 63 1.16 6.47 13.69
C THR A 63 2.38 6.49 14.62
N GLY A 64 2.79 7.68 15.07
CA GLY A 64 4.05 7.90 15.78
C GLY A 64 5.27 7.90 14.84
N LEU A 65 5.06 7.76 13.53
CA LEU A 65 6.11 7.87 12.53
C LEU A 65 6.34 9.33 12.16
N SER A 66 7.55 9.61 11.71
CA SER A 66 8.04 10.93 11.39
C SER A 66 8.89 10.92 10.12
N ARG A 67 9.36 12.11 9.72
CA ARG A 67 10.38 12.23 8.67
C ARG A 67 11.61 11.35 8.92
N ALA A 68 12.03 11.19 10.17
CA ALA A 68 13.22 10.41 10.49
C ALA A 68 13.04 8.91 10.18
N ASP A 69 11.81 8.41 10.26
CA ASP A 69 11.49 6.97 10.11
C ASP A 69 11.60 6.45 8.68
N TYR A 70 11.68 7.33 7.67
CA TYR A 70 12.03 6.94 6.30
C TYR A 70 13.46 6.41 6.21
N LEU A 71 14.40 7.03 6.93
CA LEU A 71 15.84 6.80 6.74
C LEU A 71 16.31 5.40 7.15
N PRO A 72 15.86 4.81 8.28
CA PRO A 72 16.19 3.42 8.61
C PRO A 72 15.74 2.42 7.54
N LEU A 73 14.55 2.63 6.96
CA LEU A 73 14.02 1.78 5.91
C LEU A 73 14.83 1.90 4.61
N ILE A 74 15.13 3.14 4.18
CA ILE A 74 16.00 3.41 3.03
C ILE A 74 17.38 2.78 3.25
N ASN A 75 17.98 2.98 4.42
CA ASN A 75 19.28 2.42 4.76
C ASN A 75 19.26 0.89 4.74
N SER A 76 18.24 0.26 5.32
CA SER A 76 18.10 -1.19 5.34
C SER A 76 18.15 -1.78 3.92
N ILE A 77 17.28 -1.28 3.03
CA ILE A 77 17.21 -1.75 1.63
C ILE A 77 18.50 -1.43 0.88
N THR A 78 19.03 -0.21 1.03
CA THR A 78 20.24 0.22 0.32
C THR A 78 21.47 -0.60 0.74
N ARG A 79 21.61 -0.93 2.03
CA ARG A 79 22.71 -1.77 2.52
C ARG A 79 22.59 -3.22 2.05
N ALA A 80 21.38 -3.73 1.87
CA ALA A 80 21.19 -5.04 1.25
C ALA A 80 21.65 -5.01 -0.22
N LEU A 81 21.27 -3.98 -0.98
CA LEU A 81 21.68 -3.78 -2.37
C LEU A 81 23.19 -3.51 -2.52
N GLN A 82 23.83 -2.86 -1.55
CA GLN A 82 25.28 -2.60 -1.56
C GLN A 82 26.08 -3.91 -1.74
N LYS A 83 25.61 -5.01 -1.14
CA LYS A 83 26.25 -6.34 -1.22
C LYS A 83 26.21 -6.92 -2.63
N MET A 84 25.38 -6.37 -3.51
CA MET A 84 25.15 -6.81 -4.88
C MET A 84 25.91 -5.93 -5.90
N GLN A 85 26.69 -4.96 -5.44
CA GLN A 85 27.41 -4.05 -6.32
C GLN A 85 28.65 -4.72 -6.94
N ALA A 86 28.75 -4.71 -8.26
CA ALA A 86 29.94 -5.10 -9.01
C ALA A 86 31.05 -4.04 -8.93
N SER A 87 32.27 -4.42 -9.33
CA SER A 87 33.45 -3.55 -9.26
C SER A 87 33.32 -2.26 -10.09
N ASN A 88 32.57 -2.29 -11.19
CA ASN A 88 32.28 -1.13 -12.05
C ASN A 88 31.21 -0.19 -11.46
N GLY A 89 30.54 -0.56 -10.37
CA GLY A 89 29.47 0.22 -9.74
C GLY A 89 28.04 -0.27 -10.00
N ALA A 90 27.86 -1.22 -10.93
CA ALA A 90 26.55 -1.77 -11.27
C ALA A 90 25.93 -2.54 -10.10
N ILE A 91 24.64 -2.38 -9.86
CA ILE A 91 23.89 -3.19 -8.90
C ILE A 91 23.35 -4.43 -9.61
N ILE A 92 23.93 -5.59 -9.32
CA ILE A 92 23.63 -6.84 -10.03
C ILE A 92 22.46 -7.53 -9.34
N ASP A 93 21.39 -7.77 -10.09
CA ASP A 93 20.28 -8.55 -9.59
C ASP A 93 20.72 -10.00 -9.30
N PRO A 94 20.54 -10.51 -8.07
CA PRO A 94 21.05 -11.83 -7.68
C PRO A 94 20.25 -13.00 -8.30
N VAL A 95 19.08 -12.73 -8.89
CA VAL A 95 18.24 -13.73 -9.55
C VAL A 95 18.47 -13.70 -11.07
N LEU A 96 18.62 -12.50 -11.65
CA LEU A 96 18.86 -12.33 -13.09
C LEU A 96 20.34 -12.39 -13.48
N ASN A 97 21.26 -12.29 -12.51
CA ASN A 97 22.72 -12.28 -12.69
C ASN A 97 23.22 -11.21 -13.66
N ARG A 98 22.54 -10.06 -13.70
CA ARG A 98 22.92 -8.88 -14.47
C ARG A 98 22.38 -7.63 -13.79
N GLU A 99 22.88 -6.47 -14.20
CA GLU A 99 22.18 -5.23 -13.91
C GLU A 99 20.83 -5.23 -14.62
N ASP A 100 19.79 -4.88 -13.89
CA ASP A 100 18.43 -4.80 -14.41
C ASP A 100 17.97 -3.34 -14.36
N LYS A 101 17.56 -2.83 -15.53
CA LYS A 101 16.97 -1.49 -15.74
C LYS A 101 17.66 -0.35 -14.97
N PHE A 102 16.95 0.25 -14.02
CA PHE A 102 17.32 1.47 -13.28
C PHE A 102 17.83 1.19 -11.85
N SER A 103 18.29 -0.03 -11.57
CA SER A 103 18.79 -0.42 -10.24
C SER A 103 19.96 0.46 -9.75
N SER A 104 20.99 0.69 -10.57
CA SER A 104 22.15 1.52 -10.21
C SER A 104 21.86 3.01 -9.99
N PRO A 105 21.14 3.72 -10.89
CA PRO A 105 20.83 5.14 -10.64
C PRO A 105 19.90 5.31 -9.43
N ALA A 106 18.97 4.38 -9.18
CA ALA A 106 18.12 4.40 -8.01
C ALA A 106 18.93 4.16 -6.72
N TYR A 107 19.87 3.22 -6.74
CA TYR A 107 20.81 3.00 -5.64
C TYR A 107 21.65 4.24 -5.34
N ALA A 108 22.21 4.88 -6.37
CA ALA A 108 22.97 6.12 -6.22
C ALA A 108 22.14 7.23 -5.54
N HIS A 109 20.87 7.38 -5.93
CA HIS A 109 19.95 8.30 -5.27
C HIS A 109 19.74 7.93 -3.79
N CYS A 110 19.50 6.66 -3.46
CA CYS A 110 19.33 6.24 -2.07
C CYS A 110 20.56 6.54 -1.20
N VAL A 111 21.76 6.24 -1.68
CA VAL A 111 23.01 6.58 -0.98
C VAL A 111 23.12 8.09 -0.78
N SER A 112 22.85 8.87 -1.82
CA SER A 112 22.91 10.35 -1.73
C SER A 112 21.96 10.90 -0.66
N VAL A 113 20.76 10.34 -0.50
CA VAL A 113 19.77 10.73 0.52
C VAL A 113 20.30 10.44 1.93
N LEU A 114 20.90 9.28 2.14
CA LEU A 114 21.44 8.87 3.44
C LEU A 114 22.59 9.77 3.90
N PHE A 115 23.46 10.20 2.98
CA PHE A 115 24.51 11.17 3.31
C PHE A 115 23.97 12.59 3.45
N LYS A 116 23.05 13.03 2.57
CA LYS A 116 22.45 14.37 2.63
C LYS A 116 21.66 14.61 3.92
N SER A 117 21.01 13.56 4.42
CA SER A 117 20.27 13.59 5.69
C SER A 117 21.17 13.57 6.92
N GLY A 118 22.46 13.25 6.78
CA GLY A 118 23.37 13.00 7.90
C GLY A 118 23.16 11.65 8.59
N TYR A 119 22.27 10.78 8.08
CA TYR A 119 22.04 9.45 8.64
C TYR A 119 23.27 8.54 8.45
N ALA A 120 23.86 8.56 7.25
CA ALA A 120 25.16 7.94 7.00
C ALA A 120 26.26 8.96 7.31
N PRO A 121 27.21 8.65 8.22
CA PRO A 121 28.30 9.57 8.54
C PRO A 121 29.30 9.64 7.37
N LEU A 122 29.88 10.82 7.12
CA LEU A 122 30.90 11.02 6.07
C LEU A 122 32.15 10.13 6.25
N THR A 123 32.35 9.57 7.45
CA THR A 123 33.41 8.60 7.73
C THR A 123 33.18 7.23 7.11
N ASP A 124 31.94 6.90 6.70
CA ASP A 124 31.65 5.68 5.93
C ASP A 124 31.99 5.89 4.45
N THR A 125 33.29 6.05 4.19
CA THR A 125 33.83 6.33 2.86
C THR A 125 33.59 5.17 1.89
N ALA A 126 33.53 3.92 2.38
CA ALA A 126 33.24 2.75 1.56
C ALA A 126 31.82 2.82 0.97
N PHE A 127 30.83 3.21 1.79
CA PHE A 127 29.46 3.38 1.31
C PHE A 127 29.30 4.61 0.41
N LEU A 128 29.93 5.73 0.76
CA LEU A 128 29.93 6.93 -0.09
C LEU A 128 30.50 6.62 -1.48
N ASN A 129 31.68 5.99 -1.52
CA ASN A 129 32.34 5.59 -2.76
C ASN A 129 31.49 4.59 -3.56
N SER A 130 30.74 3.72 -2.89
CA SER A 130 29.79 2.81 -3.54
C SER A 130 28.70 3.58 -4.29
N GLY A 131 28.07 4.58 -3.67
CA GLY A 131 27.10 5.45 -4.35
C GLY A 131 27.71 6.25 -5.50
N MET A 132 28.93 6.78 -5.32
CA MET A 132 29.65 7.52 -6.36
C MET A 132 29.98 6.67 -7.59
N ARG A 133 30.33 5.38 -7.42
CA ARG A 133 30.57 4.46 -8.54
C ARG A 133 29.29 4.20 -9.34
N ALA A 134 28.18 3.91 -8.65
CA ALA A 134 26.89 3.71 -9.30
C ALA A 134 26.45 4.97 -10.08
N MET A 135 26.58 6.16 -9.47
CA MET A 135 26.31 7.44 -10.13
C MET A 135 27.16 7.64 -11.40
N THR A 136 28.46 7.38 -11.29
CA THR A 136 29.40 7.56 -12.41
C THR A 136 29.12 6.60 -13.56
N LEU A 137 28.86 5.33 -13.24
CA LEU A 137 28.48 4.31 -14.24
C LEU A 137 27.20 4.72 -14.96
N SER A 138 26.13 5.03 -14.23
CA SER A 138 24.84 5.32 -14.83
C SER A 138 24.82 6.61 -15.66
N ILE A 139 25.63 7.63 -15.31
CA ILE A 139 25.85 8.78 -16.20
C ILE A 139 26.57 8.33 -17.48
N SER A 140 27.62 7.51 -17.35
CA SER A 140 28.35 7.00 -18.52
C SER A 140 27.43 6.24 -19.47
N GLU A 141 26.56 5.37 -18.95
CA GLU A 141 25.59 4.60 -19.73
C GLU A 141 24.58 5.49 -20.45
N MET A 142 24.09 6.54 -19.79
CA MET A 142 23.21 7.54 -20.42
C MET A 142 23.94 8.31 -21.53
N THR A 143 25.21 8.66 -21.35
CA THR A 143 25.96 9.36 -22.41
C THR A 143 26.41 8.45 -23.54
N GLY A 144 26.61 7.16 -23.26
CA GLY A 144 27.05 6.14 -24.22
C GLY A 144 25.92 5.40 -24.91
N ASN A 145 24.66 5.64 -24.51
CA ASN A 145 23.49 4.87 -24.95
C ASN A 145 23.66 3.34 -24.73
N THR A 146 24.19 2.98 -23.56
CA THR A 146 24.39 1.57 -23.15
C THR A 146 23.59 1.23 -21.89
N VAL A 147 22.48 1.93 -21.67
CA VAL A 147 21.61 1.70 -20.51
C VAL A 147 21.05 0.27 -20.49
N PRO A 148 21.04 -0.39 -19.32
CA PRO A 148 20.44 -1.72 -19.16
C PRO A 148 19.01 -1.78 -19.71
N ASP A 149 18.74 -2.81 -20.53
CA ASP A 149 17.44 -3.09 -21.15
C ASP A 149 16.83 -1.89 -21.92
N SER A 150 17.65 -0.94 -22.38
CA SER A 150 17.21 0.32 -22.99
C SER A 150 16.38 1.25 -22.08
N HIS A 151 16.36 1.07 -20.75
CA HIS A 151 15.44 1.78 -19.84
C HIS A 151 15.88 3.20 -19.43
N GLY A 152 16.48 3.97 -20.34
CA GLY A 152 17.01 5.31 -20.06
C GLY A 152 15.95 6.31 -19.53
N ASP A 153 14.67 6.10 -19.84
CA ASP A 153 13.56 6.98 -19.43
C ASP A 153 13.50 7.27 -17.92
N PHE A 154 13.90 6.29 -17.09
CA PHE A 154 13.83 6.37 -15.64
C PHE A 154 15.10 6.95 -15.01
N PHE A 155 16.20 7.01 -15.75
CA PHE A 155 17.52 7.32 -15.19
C PHE A 155 17.64 8.78 -14.77
N THR A 156 17.22 9.72 -15.62
CA THR A 156 17.57 11.14 -15.38
C THR A 156 16.95 11.73 -14.15
N VAL A 157 15.70 11.41 -13.80
CA VAL A 157 15.11 11.91 -12.54
C VAL A 157 15.91 11.41 -11.33
N LEU A 158 16.32 10.13 -11.34
CA LEU A 158 17.12 9.53 -10.27
C LEU A 158 18.53 10.14 -10.19
N LEU A 159 19.19 10.30 -11.35
CA LEU A 159 20.53 10.88 -11.44
C LEU A 159 20.54 12.36 -11.02
N MET A 160 19.54 13.13 -11.42
CA MET A 160 19.46 14.55 -11.06
C MET A 160 19.17 14.74 -9.57
N GLN A 161 18.28 13.93 -8.99
CA GLN A 161 18.07 13.91 -7.53
C GLN A 161 19.36 13.52 -6.78
N ALA A 162 20.08 12.50 -7.25
CA ALA A 162 21.36 12.09 -6.68
C ALA A 162 22.42 13.19 -6.77
N TYR A 163 22.56 13.82 -7.95
CA TYR A 163 23.50 14.91 -8.21
C TYR A 163 23.27 16.09 -7.24
N GLN A 164 22.02 16.52 -7.06
CA GLN A 164 21.68 17.61 -6.14
C GLN A 164 21.98 17.27 -4.69
N ASN A 165 21.74 16.02 -4.27
CA ASN A 165 22.06 15.57 -2.92
C ASN A 165 23.56 15.46 -2.67
N PHE A 166 24.34 14.96 -3.64
CA PHE A 166 25.79 14.84 -3.52
C PHE A 166 26.54 16.19 -3.55
N ASN A 167 25.89 17.27 -4.00
CA ASN A 167 26.48 18.60 -3.97
C ASN A 167 26.86 19.02 -2.53
N GLY A 168 28.13 19.34 -2.32
CA GLY A 168 28.71 19.64 -1.01
C GLY A 168 29.11 18.41 -0.17
N ILE A 169 28.92 17.20 -0.69
CA ILE A 169 29.28 15.93 -0.02
C ILE A 169 30.49 15.28 -0.70
N VAL A 170 30.50 15.25 -2.03
CA VAL A 170 31.58 14.64 -2.82
C VAL A 170 32.60 15.69 -3.28
N PRO A 171 33.81 15.29 -3.70
CA PRO A 171 34.80 16.23 -4.23
C PRO A 171 34.27 17.06 -5.40
N THR A 172 34.56 18.38 -5.40
CA THR A 172 34.11 19.32 -6.44
C THR A 172 34.50 18.88 -7.85
N ALA A 173 35.68 18.27 -8.01
CA ALA A 173 36.14 17.73 -9.29
C ALA A 173 35.20 16.62 -9.81
N THR A 174 34.79 15.69 -8.95
CA THR A 174 33.83 14.63 -9.29
C THR A 174 32.48 15.22 -9.69
N LEU A 175 31.97 16.18 -8.90
CA LEU A 175 30.71 16.85 -9.18
C LEU A 175 30.73 17.59 -10.53
N SER A 176 31.85 18.25 -10.84
CA SER A 176 32.06 18.93 -12.12
C SER A 176 32.08 17.95 -13.30
N THR A 177 32.75 16.80 -13.16
CA THR A 177 32.75 15.75 -14.19
C THR A 177 31.33 15.23 -14.45
N TRP A 178 30.58 14.95 -13.39
CA TRP A 178 29.18 14.53 -13.52
C TRP A 178 28.33 15.60 -14.21
N ARG A 179 28.44 16.87 -13.80
CA ARG A 179 27.70 17.97 -14.42
C ARG A 179 27.96 18.08 -15.92
N THR A 180 29.23 18.01 -16.34
CA THR A 180 29.62 18.03 -17.76
C THR A 180 28.96 16.88 -18.52
N ASN A 181 28.99 15.66 -17.97
CA ASN A 181 28.44 14.49 -18.65
C ASN A 181 26.90 14.46 -18.63
N LEU A 182 26.25 14.91 -17.56
CA LEU A 182 24.79 15.10 -17.51
C LEU A 182 24.32 16.09 -18.58
N GLY A 183 25.12 17.14 -18.88
CA GLY A 183 24.86 18.05 -19.99
C GLY A 183 24.95 17.42 -21.38
N ARG A 184 25.63 16.27 -21.52
CA ARG A 184 25.83 15.56 -22.80
C ARG A 184 24.75 14.52 -23.10
N ILE A 185 23.87 14.21 -22.16
CA ILE A 185 22.78 13.25 -22.39
C ILE A 185 21.90 13.77 -23.52
N ALA A 186 21.67 12.94 -24.54
CA ALA A 186 20.90 13.25 -25.73
C ALA A 186 19.50 12.59 -25.67
N PRO A 187 18.44 13.33 -25.28
CA PRO A 187 17.11 12.76 -25.04
C PRO A 187 16.52 11.96 -26.20
N GLY A 188 16.76 12.41 -27.45
CA GLY A 188 16.26 11.73 -28.65
C GLY A 188 16.88 10.36 -28.93
N THR A 189 17.94 9.99 -28.22
CA THR A 189 18.67 8.73 -28.41
C THR A 189 18.38 7.73 -27.30
N VAL A 190 18.30 8.18 -26.04
CA VAL A 190 18.26 7.31 -24.86
C VAL A 190 16.86 7.04 -24.31
N TYR A 191 15.86 7.84 -24.72
CA TYR A 191 14.49 7.72 -24.23
C TYR A 191 13.56 7.09 -25.25
N HIS A 192 12.56 6.36 -24.76
CA HIS A 192 11.48 5.87 -25.59
C HIS A 192 10.37 6.92 -25.75
N ASN A 193 9.62 6.82 -26.86
CA ASN A 193 8.45 7.66 -27.14
C ASN A 193 7.13 6.85 -27.17
N SER A 194 7.09 5.66 -26.56
CA SER A 194 6.01 4.67 -26.76
C SER A 194 5.01 4.54 -25.60
N ALA A 195 5.41 4.82 -24.36
CA ALA A 195 4.57 4.69 -23.17
C ALA A 195 4.41 6.04 -22.46
N GLN A 196 3.17 6.44 -22.14
CA GLN A 196 2.89 7.78 -21.61
C GLN A 196 3.49 7.97 -20.22
N ASN A 197 3.37 6.99 -19.33
CA ASN A 197 4.02 7.05 -18.01
C ASN A 197 5.55 7.13 -18.08
N TRP A 198 6.21 6.52 -19.07
CA TRP A 198 7.67 6.61 -19.24
C TRP A 198 8.09 8.02 -19.66
N ILE A 199 7.29 8.65 -20.52
CA ILE A 199 7.47 10.05 -20.88
C ILE A 199 7.43 10.96 -19.64
N ALA A 200 6.54 10.68 -18.68
CA ALA A 200 6.49 11.43 -17.42
C ALA A 200 7.82 11.38 -16.64
N PHE A 201 8.48 10.22 -16.58
CA PHE A 201 9.79 10.09 -15.94
C PHE A 201 10.87 10.90 -16.64
N ASN A 202 11.02 10.72 -17.96
CA ASN A 202 12.09 11.40 -18.69
C ASN A 202 11.88 12.92 -18.72
N MET A 203 10.63 13.39 -18.82
CA MET A 203 10.31 14.81 -18.71
C MET A 203 10.71 15.40 -17.35
N SER A 204 10.50 14.64 -16.27
CA SER A 204 10.83 15.10 -14.93
C SER A 204 12.35 15.24 -14.75
N GLY A 205 13.11 14.27 -15.24
CA GLY A 205 14.58 14.35 -15.27
C GLY A 205 15.11 15.49 -16.15
N GLU A 206 14.54 15.67 -17.35
CA GLU A 206 14.91 16.77 -18.24
C GLU A 206 14.55 18.14 -17.67
N PHE A 207 13.44 18.25 -16.94
CA PHE A 207 13.09 19.48 -16.24
C PHE A 207 14.12 19.82 -15.16
N MET A 208 14.57 18.84 -14.38
CA MET A 208 15.64 19.04 -13.40
C MET A 208 16.98 19.40 -14.08
N ARG A 209 17.31 18.80 -15.23
CA ARG A 209 18.47 19.21 -16.04
C ARG A 209 18.35 20.66 -16.51
N TYR A 210 17.16 21.09 -16.92
CA TYR A 210 16.91 22.47 -17.34
C TYR A 210 17.11 23.45 -16.17
N GLN A 211 16.60 23.13 -14.98
CA GLN A 211 16.81 23.95 -13.77
C GLN A 211 18.29 24.12 -13.44
N GLU A 212 19.11 23.10 -13.73
CA GLU A 212 20.56 23.13 -13.56
C GLU A 212 21.29 23.78 -14.74
N GLY A 213 20.60 24.27 -15.78
CA GLY A 213 21.20 24.88 -16.97
C GLY A 213 21.93 23.89 -17.88
N LEU A 214 21.53 22.61 -17.87
CA LEU A 214 22.17 21.52 -18.63
C LEU A 214 21.45 21.16 -19.94
N THR A 215 20.28 21.75 -20.18
CA THR A 215 19.43 21.51 -21.37
C THR A 215 18.44 22.67 -21.52
N THR A 216 17.63 22.66 -22.59
CA THR A 216 16.52 23.61 -22.79
C THR A 216 15.20 23.03 -22.32
N ILE A 217 14.18 23.88 -22.15
CA ILE A 217 12.85 23.46 -21.70
C ILE A 217 12.02 22.75 -22.81
N ASP A 218 12.51 22.76 -24.05
CA ASP A 218 11.75 22.36 -25.25
C ASP A 218 11.26 20.90 -25.17
N TRP A 219 12.08 20.00 -24.62
CA TRP A 219 11.72 18.59 -24.44
C TRP A 219 10.47 18.43 -23.57
N VAL A 220 10.43 19.16 -22.46
CA VAL A 220 9.33 19.17 -21.50
C VAL A 220 8.10 19.81 -22.14
N GLN A 221 8.23 20.97 -22.79
CA GLN A 221 7.08 21.65 -23.41
C GLN A 221 6.42 20.81 -24.50
N THR A 222 7.23 20.20 -25.37
CA THR A 222 6.73 19.39 -26.50
C THR A 222 5.89 18.20 -26.03
N ARG A 223 6.27 17.58 -24.91
CA ARG A 223 5.62 16.36 -24.38
C ARG A 223 4.55 16.63 -23.34
N MET A 224 4.55 17.79 -22.68
CA MET A 224 3.55 18.13 -21.67
C MET A 224 2.12 18.03 -22.18
N THR A 225 1.88 18.37 -23.46
CA THR A 225 0.56 18.24 -24.09
C THR A 225 -0.03 16.83 -23.96
N SER A 226 0.77 15.77 -24.10
CA SER A 226 0.25 14.39 -23.98
C SER A 226 -0.03 14.03 -22.53
N GLN A 227 0.84 14.46 -21.61
CA GLN A 227 0.73 14.17 -20.18
C GLN A 227 -0.54 14.76 -19.57
N VAL A 228 -0.83 16.01 -19.89
CA VAL A 228 -2.02 16.70 -19.36
C VAL A 228 -3.31 16.07 -19.93
N LYS A 229 -3.28 15.59 -21.18
CA LYS A 229 -4.41 14.86 -21.79
C LYS A 229 -4.65 13.50 -21.17
N SER A 230 -3.62 12.87 -20.60
CA SER A 230 -3.75 11.63 -19.83
C SER A 230 -4.32 11.86 -18.43
N MET A 231 -4.55 13.09 -17.97
CA MET A 231 -5.18 13.35 -16.67
C MET A 231 -6.71 13.31 -16.77
N GLY A 232 -7.34 12.47 -15.97
CA GLY A 232 -8.78 12.38 -15.83
C GLY A 232 -9.41 13.63 -15.18
N THR A 233 -10.74 13.72 -15.22
CA THR A 233 -11.49 14.83 -14.60
C THR A 233 -11.40 14.84 -13.07
N ASP A 234 -11.09 13.69 -12.48
CA ASP A 234 -10.75 13.39 -11.09
C ASP A 234 -9.25 13.55 -10.78
N GLY A 235 -8.46 13.96 -11.77
CA GLY A 235 -7.01 14.12 -11.66
C GLY A 235 -6.24 12.82 -11.62
N LEU A 236 -6.87 11.66 -11.86
CA LEU A 236 -6.16 10.40 -11.93
C LEU A 236 -5.51 10.23 -13.31
N TYR A 237 -4.27 9.77 -13.34
CA TYR A 237 -3.52 9.61 -14.58
C TYR A 237 -3.92 8.30 -15.29
N GLN A 238 -4.38 8.45 -16.53
CA GLN A 238 -4.87 7.40 -17.41
C GLN A 238 -3.76 7.00 -18.37
N ASP A 239 -3.03 5.94 -18.01
CA ASP A 239 -1.87 5.47 -18.78
C ASP A 239 -2.31 4.72 -20.05
N THR A 240 -2.64 5.48 -21.10
CA THR A 240 -3.04 4.97 -22.41
C THR A 240 -1.81 4.55 -23.23
N THR A 241 -1.01 3.60 -22.75
CA THR A 241 0.12 3.07 -23.55
C THR A 241 -0.41 2.34 -24.79
N ALA A 242 0.30 2.39 -25.92
CA ALA A 242 -0.06 1.63 -27.12
C ALA A 242 -0.08 0.10 -26.88
N ILE A 243 0.65 -0.38 -25.86
CA ILE A 243 0.62 -1.77 -25.37
C ILE A 243 -0.75 -2.15 -24.79
N ASP A 244 -1.52 -1.17 -24.31
CA ASP A 244 -2.90 -1.31 -23.84
C ASP A 244 -3.89 -1.42 -25.02
N THR A 245 -3.59 -0.76 -26.14
CA THR A 245 -4.46 -0.78 -27.33
C THR A 245 -4.31 -2.03 -28.21
N THR A 246 -3.17 -2.74 -28.14
CA THR A 246 -2.97 -4.01 -28.86
C THR A 246 -3.37 -5.23 -28.02
N ASN A 247 -3.31 -5.14 -26.69
CA ASN A 247 -3.95 -6.10 -25.80
C ASN A 247 -5.42 -5.74 -25.60
N LYS A 248 -6.29 -6.22 -26.50
CA LYS A 248 -7.76 -6.09 -26.46
C LYS A 248 -8.44 -6.59 -25.16
N ASN A 249 -7.67 -7.01 -24.15
CA ASN A 249 -8.13 -7.68 -22.93
C ASN A 249 -7.88 -6.86 -21.64
N LEU A 250 -7.15 -5.74 -21.67
CA LEU A 250 -7.02 -4.88 -20.49
C LEU A 250 -8.30 -4.06 -20.32
N ASN A 251 -8.92 -4.18 -19.15
CA ASN A 251 -10.24 -3.59 -18.88
C ASN A 251 -10.19 -2.39 -17.92
N GLY A 252 -9.07 -1.68 -17.85
CA GLY A 252 -8.94 -0.42 -17.12
C GLY A 252 -7.50 0.02 -16.86
N PHE A 253 -7.34 1.11 -16.10
CA PHE A 253 -6.03 1.69 -15.75
C PHE A 253 -5.54 1.25 -14.36
N SER A 254 -4.22 1.25 -14.16
CA SER A 254 -3.59 0.88 -12.88
C SER A 254 -3.43 2.08 -11.95
N PHE A 255 -3.91 1.96 -10.71
CA PHE A 255 -3.66 2.96 -9.65
C PHE A 255 -2.18 3.11 -9.32
N ALA A 256 -1.38 2.06 -9.53
CA ALA A 256 0.06 2.12 -9.34
C ALA A 256 0.69 3.12 -10.32
N TYR A 257 0.26 3.08 -11.59
CA TYR A 257 0.77 3.98 -12.62
C TYR A 257 0.20 5.39 -12.52
N ASP A 258 -1.05 5.53 -12.06
CA ASP A 258 -1.59 6.84 -11.66
C ASP A 258 -0.65 7.53 -10.65
N ASN A 259 -0.38 6.82 -9.56
CA ASN A 259 0.36 7.35 -8.43
C ASN A 259 1.80 7.74 -8.83
N VAL A 260 2.46 6.89 -9.63
CA VAL A 260 3.79 7.16 -10.17
C VAL A 260 3.82 8.40 -11.05
N ALA A 261 2.93 8.47 -12.04
CA ALA A 261 2.91 9.57 -13.00
C ALA A 261 2.66 10.90 -12.29
N ARG A 262 1.71 10.95 -11.35
CA ARG A 262 1.44 12.16 -10.56
C ARG A 262 2.64 12.61 -9.73
N MET A 263 3.38 11.67 -9.13
CA MET A 263 4.54 12.02 -8.31
C MET A 263 5.66 12.63 -9.16
N VAL A 264 6.00 12.01 -10.30
CA VAL A 264 7.09 12.51 -11.15
C VAL A 264 6.69 13.83 -11.82
N LEU A 265 5.46 13.95 -12.31
CA LEU A 265 4.93 15.23 -12.79
C LEU A 265 4.88 16.30 -11.67
N GLY A 266 4.69 15.88 -10.42
CA GLY A 266 4.81 16.74 -9.24
C GLY A 266 6.22 17.31 -9.04
N VAL A 267 7.28 16.60 -9.45
CA VAL A 267 8.65 17.14 -9.47
C VAL A 267 8.75 18.34 -10.41
N ILE A 268 8.13 18.26 -11.59
CA ILE A 268 8.08 19.36 -12.56
C ILE A 268 7.33 20.56 -11.98
N ALA A 269 6.14 20.32 -11.41
CA ALA A 269 5.31 21.36 -10.82
C ALA A 269 6.03 22.08 -9.66
N ARG A 270 6.57 21.32 -8.70
CA ARG A 270 7.31 21.86 -7.55
C ARG A 270 8.60 22.57 -7.94
N GLY A 271 9.24 22.15 -9.03
CA GLY A 271 10.41 22.87 -9.54
C GLY A 271 10.07 24.20 -10.25
N GLY A 272 8.80 24.63 -10.25
CA GLY A 272 8.42 25.96 -10.74
C GLY A 272 8.15 26.03 -12.24
N TYR A 273 7.65 24.95 -12.84
CA TYR A 273 7.27 24.97 -14.25
C TYR A 273 6.24 26.07 -14.55
N ALA A 274 6.66 27.06 -15.35
CA ALA A 274 5.86 28.23 -15.74
C ALA A 274 5.46 28.20 -17.23
N GLY A 275 5.43 27.02 -17.87
CA GLY A 275 5.04 26.89 -19.27
C GLY A 275 3.53 26.91 -19.49
N THR A 276 3.11 26.74 -20.76
CA THR A 276 1.72 26.86 -21.24
C THR A 276 0.71 26.03 -20.45
N TYR A 277 1.10 24.85 -19.96
CA TYR A 277 0.20 23.92 -19.26
C TYR A 277 0.34 23.95 -17.72
N SER A 278 1.02 24.94 -17.15
CA SER A 278 1.28 25.01 -15.71
C SER A 278 0.01 24.98 -14.87
N ALA A 279 -1.01 25.76 -15.25
CA ALA A 279 -2.28 25.81 -14.55
C ALA A 279 -3.07 24.49 -14.64
N GLU A 280 -3.08 23.86 -15.82
CA GLU A 280 -3.73 22.56 -16.04
C GLU A 280 -3.05 21.46 -15.24
N LEU A 281 -1.71 21.42 -15.27
CA LEU A 281 -0.91 20.46 -14.53
C LEU A 281 -1.19 20.57 -13.03
N ASN A 282 -1.05 21.78 -12.47
CA ASN A 282 -1.27 22.02 -11.03
C ASN A 282 -2.69 21.62 -10.60
N ARG A 283 -3.70 21.98 -11.41
CA ARG A 283 -5.10 21.62 -11.18
C ARG A 283 -5.30 20.10 -11.22
N ALA A 284 -4.71 19.41 -12.18
CA ALA A 284 -4.83 17.97 -12.34
C ALA A 284 -4.15 17.22 -11.19
N LEU A 285 -2.93 17.64 -10.80
CA LEU A 285 -2.22 17.07 -9.66
C LEU A 285 -2.99 17.29 -8.35
N TRP A 286 -3.56 18.48 -8.14
CA TRP A 286 -4.37 18.80 -6.97
C TRP A 286 -5.59 17.88 -6.84
N LYS A 287 -6.32 17.69 -7.96
CA LYS A 287 -7.43 16.72 -8.02
C LYS A 287 -6.97 15.30 -7.69
N GLY A 288 -5.88 14.86 -8.32
CA GLY A 288 -5.31 13.54 -8.08
C GLY A 288 -4.86 13.33 -6.63
N GLY A 289 -4.37 14.38 -5.96
CA GLY A 289 -4.06 14.37 -4.52
C GLY A 289 -5.29 14.06 -3.67
N TRP A 290 -6.42 14.71 -3.93
CA TRP A 290 -7.68 14.45 -3.21
C TRP A 290 -8.29 13.09 -3.53
N SER A 291 -8.34 12.72 -4.80
CA SER A 291 -8.79 11.38 -5.20
C SER A 291 -7.96 10.30 -4.52
N GLY A 292 -6.64 10.47 -4.49
CA GLY A 292 -5.71 9.58 -3.80
C GLY A 292 -5.89 9.54 -2.28
N LEU A 293 -6.19 10.67 -1.64
CA LEU A 293 -6.46 10.72 -0.21
C LEU A 293 -7.76 9.97 0.14
N LEU A 294 -8.77 10.03 -0.73
CA LEU A 294 -10.07 9.38 -0.51
C LEU A 294 -10.04 7.86 -0.76
N TYR A 295 -9.26 7.35 -1.72
CA TYR A 295 -9.22 5.91 -1.96
C TYR A 295 -8.20 5.14 -1.10
N GLN A 296 -7.34 5.84 -0.35
CA GLN A 296 -6.33 5.16 0.47
C GLN A 296 -7.01 4.28 1.51
N SER A 297 -6.57 3.03 1.60
CA SER A 297 -7.09 2.12 2.62
C SER A 297 -6.57 2.50 4.03
N PRO A 298 -7.26 2.10 5.12
CA PRO A 298 -6.80 2.31 6.50
C PRO A 298 -5.48 1.62 6.83
N ALA A 299 -5.06 0.66 6.01
CA ALA A 299 -3.74 0.02 6.11
C ALA A 299 -2.62 0.83 5.43
N GLY A 300 -2.93 2.01 4.86
CA GLY A 300 -1.96 2.84 4.13
C GLY A 300 -1.68 2.38 2.70
N GLU A 301 -2.37 1.34 2.25
CA GLU A 301 -2.15 0.73 0.94
C GLU A 301 -2.91 1.45 -0.19
N VAL A 302 -2.28 1.50 -1.36
CA VAL A 302 -2.89 1.90 -2.64
C VAL A 302 -3.88 0.80 -3.09
N PRO A 303 -4.96 1.15 -3.81
CA PRO A 303 -5.90 0.18 -4.39
C PRO A 303 -5.22 -0.95 -5.16
N THR A 304 -5.86 -2.14 -5.18
CA THR A 304 -5.34 -3.29 -5.93
C THR A 304 -5.97 -3.41 -7.32
N GLY A 305 -5.66 -4.49 -8.03
CA GLY A 305 -6.04 -4.75 -9.42
C GLY A 305 -5.04 -4.20 -10.42
N MET A 306 -5.11 -4.74 -11.64
CA MET A 306 -4.24 -4.37 -12.77
C MET A 306 -2.74 -4.67 -12.55
N ARG A 307 -1.92 -4.15 -13.47
CA ARG A 307 -0.46 -4.26 -13.48
C ARG A 307 0.14 -3.59 -12.25
N SER A 308 1.20 -4.20 -11.72
CA SER A 308 1.99 -3.69 -10.59
C SER A 308 1.25 -3.48 -9.26
N SER A 309 0.01 -3.97 -9.09
CA SER A 309 -0.59 -3.97 -7.75
C SER A 309 0.26 -4.78 -6.76
N HIS A 310 0.19 -4.39 -5.49
CA HIS A 310 0.97 -4.94 -4.36
C HIS A 310 2.50 -4.82 -4.46
N HIS A 311 3.06 -4.07 -5.41
CA HIS A 311 4.49 -3.76 -5.35
C HIS A 311 4.77 -2.74 -4.24
N LEU A 312 5.90 -2.88 -3.54
CA LEU A 312 6.23 -2.03 -2.39
C LEU A 312 6.45 -0.56 -2.78
N TRP A 313 6.92 -0.31 -3.99
CA TRP A 313 7.08 1.06 -4.48
C TRP A 313 5.76 1.82 -4.55
N ASN A 314 4.60 1.14 -4.65
CA ASN A 314 3.28 1.79 -4.73
C ASN A 314 3.07 2.72 -3.52
N GLU A 315 3.29 2.19 -2.31
CA GLU A 315 3.15 2.97 -1.08
C GLU A 315 4.27 4.00 -0.91
N GLY A 316 5.46 3.75 -1.46
CA GLY A 316 6.53 4.76 -1.49
C GLY A 316 6.14 5.99 -2.33
N TYR A 317 5.55 5.78 -3.52
CA TYR A 317 5.00 6.85 -4.35
C TYR A 317 3.80 7.54 -3.70
N ALA A 318 2.95 6.78 -3.01
CA ALA A 318 1.82 7.35 -2.26
C ALA A 318 2.33 8.29 -1.17
N ALA A 319 3.31 7.85 -0.38
CA ALA A 319 3.95 8.66 0.65
C ALA A 319 4.54 9.96 0.09
N ALA A 320 5.27 9.91 -1.02
CA ALA A 320 5.83 11.11 -1.66
C ALA A 320 4.74 12.08 -2.14
N ASN A 321 3.70 11.59 -2.80
CA ASN A 321 2.56 12.42 -3.22
C ASN A 321 1.87 13.09 -2.02
N TYR A 322 1.65 12.34 -0.94
CA TYR A 322 0.98 12.88 0.24
C TYR A 322 1.87 13.85 1.02
N GLU A 323 3.19 13.62 1.14
CA GLU A 323 4.11 14.60 1.72
C GLU A 323 4.12 15.91 0.90
N MET A 324 4.11 15.83 -0.44
CA MET A 324 3.95 17.01 -1.29
C MET A 324 2.69 17.80 -0.93
N TRP A 325 1.51 17.14 -0.89
CA TRP A 325 0.26 17.85 -0.62
C TRP A 325 0.13 18.33 0.83
N ALA A 326 0.73 17.63 1.79
CA ALA A 326 0.82 18.09 3.17
C ALA A 326 1.53 19.45 3.24
N ASN A 327 2.67 19.59 2.57
CA ASN A 327 3.41 20.85 2.49
C ASN A 327 2.62 21.96 1.81
N GLN A 328 2.00 21.66 0.67
CA GLN A 328 1.22 22.64 -0.09
C GLN A 328 0.06 23.20 0.74
N TYR A 329 -0.66 22.35 1.47
CA TYR A 329 -1.72 22.79 2.37
C TYR A 329 -1.22 23.51 3.61
N LYS A 330 -0.04 23.13 4.13
CA LYS A 330 0.60 23.87 5.23
C LYS A 330 0.98 25.29 4.78
N MET A 331 1.62 25.42 3.61
CA MET A 331 1.97 26.71 3.00
C MET A 331 0.75 27.58 2.73
N ALA A 332 -0.38 26.98 2.35
CA ALA A 332 -1.64 27.67 2.13
C ALA A 332 -2.39 28.04 3.43
N GLY A 333 -1.90 27.64 4.61
CA GLY A 333 -2.53 27.96 5.89
C GLY A 333 -3.68 27.01 6.31
N TYR A 334 -3.69 25.77 5.83
CA TYR A 334 -4.71 24.76 6.14
C TYR A 334 -4.10 23.56 6.91
N PRO A 335 -3.74 23.73 8.19
CA PRO A 335 -3.02 22.71 8.96
C PRO A 335 -3.80 21.40 9.14
N ASN A 336 -5.13 21.44 9.20
CA ASN A 336 -5.95 20.23 9.34
C ASN A 336 -5.90 19.35 8.08
N ILE A 337 -5.96 19.97 6.90
CA ILE A 337 -5.84 19.28 5.61
C ILE A 337 -4.40 18.79 5.43
N ALA A 338 -3.42 19.64 5.75
CA ALA A 338 -2.01 19.25 5.75
C ALA A 338 -1.77 18.01 6.64
N GLY A 339 -2.39 17.97 7.81
CA GLY A 339 -2.30 16.84 8.73
C GLY A 339 -2.99 15.57 8.24
N ALA A 340 -4.08 15.67 7.47
CA ALA A 340 -4.71 14.51 6.83
C ALA A 340 -3.80 13.88 5.77
N PHE A 341 -3.15 14.70 4.94
CA PHE A 341 -2.14 14.24 3.99
C PHE A 341 -0.91 13.68 4.72
N LYS A 342 -0.46 14.31 5.82
CA LYS A 342 0.62 13.79 6.63
C LYS A 342 0.30 12.40 7.19
N ARG A 343 -0.91 12.23 7.71
CA ARG A 343 -1.44 10.95 8.18
C ARG A 343 -1.42 9.90 7.07
N ALA A 344 -1.89 10.25 5.87
CA ALA A 344 -1.85 9.35 4.72
C ALA A 344 -0.42 8.93 4.34
N ALA A 345 0.53 9.87 4.35
CA ALA A 345 1.94 9.56 4.11
C ALA A 345 2.52 8.58 5.13
N MET A 346 2.23 8.80 6.42
CA MET A 346 2.73 7.94 7.49
C MET A 346 2.11 6.55 7.46
N LEU A 347 0.82 6.43 7.10
CA LEU A 347 0.19 5.13 6.88
C LEU A 347 0.88 4.35 5.75
N SER A 348 1.22 5.00 4.63
CA SER A 348 1.96 4.35 3.53
C SER A 348 3.40 3.98 3.91
N LEU A 349 4.06 4.77 4.76
CA LEU A 349 5.35 4.39 5.34
C LEU A 349 5.22 3.16 6.25
N ALA A 350 4.21 3.14 7.12
CA ALA A 350 3.92 2.01 7.99
C ALA A 350 3.67 0.72 7.18
N ALA A 351 2.91 0.82 6.09
CA ALA A 351 2.65 -0.29 5.17
C ALA A 351 3.94 -0.87 4.59
N ASN A 352 4.88 -0.02 4.14
CA ASN A 352 6.17 -0.48 3.62
C ASN A 352 7.00 -1.24 4.65
N LYS A 353 7.04 -0.78 5.90
CA LYS A 353 7.85 -1.36 6.98
C LYS A 353 7.51 -2.83 7.25
N LEU A 354 6.32 -3.30 6.87
CA LEU A 354 5.87 -4.68 7.07
C LEU A 354 6.52 -5.69 6.12
N TRP A 355 7.17 -5.24 5.05
CA TRP A 355 7.59 -6.07 3.91
C TRP A 355 9.09 -6.12 3.70
N LEU A 356 9.84 -6.04 4.80
CA LEU A 356 11.29 -6.29 4.80
C LEU A 356 11.59 -7.77 5.03
N GLN A 357 12.60 -8.24 4.33
CA GLN A 357 13.28 -9.50 4.54
C GLN A 357 14.28 -9.40 5.70
N PRO A 358 14.71 -10.53 6.27
CA PRO A 358 15.69 -10.55 7.35
C PRO A 358 17.04 -9.89 7.01
N ASP A 359 17.43 -9.85 5.73
CA ASP A 359 18.68 -9.24 5.27
C ASP A 359 18.59 -7.71 5.07
N GLY A 360 17.39 -7.15 5.23
CA GLY A 360 17.06 -5.74 5.11
C GLY A 360 16.50 -5.31 3.76
N ALA A 361 16.51 -6.16 2.72
CA ALA A 361 15.84 -5.87 1.45
C ALA A 361 14.31 -5.97 1.60
N GLY A 362 13.54 -5.40 0.69
CA GLY A 362 12.11 -5.65 0.57
C GLY A 362 11.79 -6.94 -0.20
N TYR A 363 10.59 -7.49 0.00
CA TYR A 363 10.06 -8.64 -0.76
C TYR A 363 9.63 -8.33 -2.21
N VAL A 364 9.83 -7.09 -2.69
CA VAL A 364 9.32 -6.49 -3.96
C VAL A 364 7.80 -6.42 -4.06
N THR A 365 7.08 -7.48 -3.71
CA THR A 365 5.63 -7.49 -3.57
C THR A 365 5.19 -7.87 -2.16
N LYS A 366 3.91 -7.67 -1.83
CA LYS A 366 3.31 -7.99 -0.53
C LYS A 366 3.06 -9.50 -0.35
N ALA A 367 4.11 -10.31 -0.53
CA ALA A 367 4.14 -11.75 -0.30
C ALA A 367 5.56 -12.14 0.18
N ARG A 368 5.65 -12.98 1.20
CA ARG A 368 6.90 -13.34 1.88
C ARG A 368 7.58 -14.57 1.27
N TYR A 369 7.75 -14.58 -0.04
CA TYR A 369 8.46 -15.64 -0.76
C TYR A 369 9.90 -15.24 -1.08
N ALA A 370 10.76 -16.24 -1.31
CA ALA A 370 12.14 -15.98 -1.70
C ALA A 370 12.19 -15.24 -3.07
N PRO A 371 13.12 -14.28 -3.26
CA PRO A 371 13.24 -13.53 -4.52
C PRO A 371 13.38 -14.40 -5.77
N SER A 372 14.05 -15.55 -5.66
CA SER A 372 14.23 -16.52 -6.75
C SER A 372 12.92 -17.11 -7.27
N GLN A 373 11.86 -17.09 -6.46
CA GLN A 373 10.53 -17.58 -6.85
C GLN A 373 9.70 -16.50 -7.56
N LYS A 374 10.10 -15.23 -7.49
CA LYS A 374 9.43 -14.10 -8.14
C LYS A 374 7.91 -14.06 -7.89
N TRP A 375 7.49 -14.35 -6.65
CA TRP A 375 6.08 -14.38 -6.28
C TRP A 375 5.48 -12.97 -6.36
N GLY A 376 4.37 -12.82 -7.07
CA GLY A 376 3.66 -11.55 -7.28
C GLY A 376 4.26 -10.66 -8.36
N TYR A 377 5.42 -11.04 -8.92
CA TYR A 377 6.19 -10.19 -9.82
C TYR A 377 5.46 -10.06 -11.16
N MET A 378 5.51 -8.86 -11.73
CA MET A 378 5.23 -8.71 -13.16
C MET A 378 6.41 -9.32 -13.93
N ALA A 379 6.22 -9.71 -15.19
CA ALA A 379 7.32 -10.30 -15.98
C ALA A 379 8.53 -9.37 -16.13
N TYR A 380 8.31 -8.06 -16.07
CA TYR A 380 9.38 -7.07 -16.05
C TYR A 380 9.96 -6.86 -14.66
N SER A 381 9.45 -7.44 -13.58
CA SER A 381 9.96 -7.16 -12.23
C SER A 381 11.28 -7.90 -11.97
N GLY A 382 12.33 -7.13 -11.64
CA GLY A 382 13.54 -7.61 -11.02
C GLY A 382 13.48 -7.47 -9.50
N PHE A 383 14.44 -8.09 -8.82
CA PHE A 383 14.63 -7.95 -7.39
C PHE A 383 15.38 -6.66 -7.04
N ALA A 384 16.49 -6.38 -7.71
CA ALA A 384 17.35 -5.25 -7.41
C ALA A 384 16.72 -3.90 -7.82
N ASP A 385 16.17 -3.82 -9.03
CA ASP A 385 15.58 -2.59 -9.59
C ASP A 385 14.39 -2.10 -8.76
N TYR A 386 13.45 -2.97 -8.41
CA TYR A 386 12.24 -2.60 -7.68
C TYR A 386 12.47 -2.42 -6.17
N ASN A 387 13.51 -3.03 -5.59
CA ASN A 387 13.98 -2.64 -4.26
C ASN A 387 14.62 -1.25 -4.28
N ALA A 388 15.51 -0.99 -5.24
CA ALA A 388 16.17 0.30 -5.37
C ALA A 388 15.14 1.41 -5.64
N LEU A 389 14.13 1.16 -6.48
CA LEU A 389 13.05 2.09 -6.74
C LEU A 389 12.21 2.37 -5.49
N ALA A 390 11.81 1.34 -4.76
CA ALA A 390 11.04 1.50 -3.52
C ALA A 390 11.81 2.37 -2.49
N ALA A 391 13.11 2.10 -2.29
CA ALA A 391 13.94 2.91 -1.41
C ALA A 391 14.15 4.35 -1.95
N SER A 392 14.34 4.50 -3.26
CA SER A 392 14.56 5.80 -3.91
C SER A 392 13.35 6.72 -3.78
N VAL A 393 12.15 6.18 -3.99
CA VAL A 393 10.92 6.97 -3.86
C VAL A 393 10.61 7.31 -2.39
N LEU A 394 10.96 6.43 -1.44
CA LEU A 394 10.94 6.78 -0.01
C LEU A 394 11.94 7.89 0.32
N GLY A 395 13.09 7.92 -0.37
CA GLY A 395 14.04 9.04 -0.32
C GLY A 395 13.43 10.35 -0.81
N SER A 396 12.67 10.29 -1.92
CA SER A 396 11.91 11.45 -2.40
C SER A 396 10.85 11.90 -1.38
N ALA A 397 10.12 10.96 -0.76
CA ALA A 397 9.17 11.27 0.31
C ALA A 397 9.87 11.95 1.51
N TRP A 398 11.04 11.45 1.93
CA TRP A 398 11.84 12.09 2.97
C TRP A 398 12.27 13.53 2.61
N GLN A 399 12.68 13.78 1.37
CA GLN A 399 13.04 15.12 0.90
C GLN A 399 11.84 16.07 0.92
N MET A 400 10.65 15.55 0.61
CA MET A 400 9.40 16.29 0.64
C MET A 400 8.83 16.45 2.06
N SER A 401 9.24 15.63 3.01
CA SER A 401 8.62 15.59 4.33
C SER A 401 8.93 16.84 5.17
N ASP A 402 7.90 17.39 5.81
CA ASP A 402 8.02 18.42 6.84
C ASP A 402 7.62 17.83 8.19
N SER A 403 8.55 17.84 9.15
CA SER A 403 8.37 17.28 10.49
C SER A 403 7.53 18.16 11.42
N THR A 404 7.22 19.39 11.02
CA THR A 404 6.38 20.31 11.81
C THR A 404 4.89 20.16 11.50
N ILE A 405 4.54 19.39 10.46
CA ILE A 405 3.14 19.02 10.18
C ILE A 405 2.78 17.85 11.06
N LEU A 406 1.78 18.04 11.94
CA LEU A 406 1.25 16.99 12.79
C LEU A 406 0.23 16.15 12.02
N GLU A 407 0.21 14.83 12.24
CA GLU A 407 -0.86 13.98 11.72
C GLU A 407 -2.23 14.44 12.26
N GLN A 408 -3.23 14.46 11.39
CA GLN A 408 -4.64 14.69 11.72
C GLN A 408 -5.47 13.56 11.10
N PRO A 409 -6.68 13.27 11.59
CA PRO A 409 -7.53 12.23 11.01
C PRO A 409 -7.67 12.39 9.49
N ALA A 410 -7.43 11.31 8.74
CA ALA A 410 -7.59 11.27 7.29
C ALA A 410 -8.93 10.61 6.89
N PRO A 411 -9.35 10.65 5.62
CA PRO A 411 -10.52 9.89 5.15
C PRO A 411 -10.44 8.40 5.48
N ALA A 412 -9.23 7.84 5.51
CA ALA A 412 -8.97 6.46 5.91
C ALA A 412 -9.29 6.17 7.39
N ASP A 413 -9.27 7.18 8.28
CA ASP A 413 -9.64 7.03 9.69
C ASP A 413 -11.14 7.28 9.94
N ILE A 414 -11.74 8.23 9.21
CA ILE A 414 -13.13 8.70 9.43
C ILE A 414 -14.13 7.90 8.58
N GLY A 415 -13.83 7.70 7.30
CA GLY A 415 -14.78 7.17 6.32
C GLY A 415 -15.95 8.12 6.03
N GLY A 416 -17.12 7.56 5.77
CA GLY A 416 -18.36 8.29 5.49
C GLY A 416 -18.66 8.53 4.03
N TYR A 417 -18.11 7.74 3.13
CA TYR A 417 -18.26 7.95 1.69
C TYR A 417 -18.30 6.66 0.88
N VAL A 418 -18.94 6.78 -0.28
CA VAL A 418 -18.80 5.88 -1.42
C VAL A 418 -18.17 6.68 -2.56
N LEU A 419 -17.11 6.15 -3.14
CA LEU A 419 -16.29 6.79 -4.16
C LEU A 419 -16.29 5.94 -5.44
N PRO A 420 -17.21 6.21 -6.38
CA PRO A 420 -17.20 5.55 -7.69
C PRO A 420 -16.13 6.17 -8.60
N VAL A 421 -15.08 5.41 -8.92
CA VAL A 421 -14.02 5.75 -9.88
C VAL A 421 -14.25 4.94 -11.16
N LEU A 422 -15.29 5.31 -11.90
CA LEU A 422 -15.81 4.52 -13.01
C LEU A 422 -15.14 4.82 -14.35
N SER A 423 -14.57 6.01 -14.52
CA SER A 423 -13.89 6.38 -15.76
C SER A 423 -12.50 5.75 -15.77
N GLY A 424 -12.25 4.83 -16.70
CA GLY A 424 -10.96 4.17 -16.85
C GLY A 424 -10.60 3.11 -15.79
N PHE A 425 -10.82 3.36 -14.50
CA PHE A 425 -10.38 2.47 -13.41
C PHE A 425 -11.39 1.40 -12.99
N LYS A 426 -12.70 1.64 -13.23
CA LYS A 426 -13.78 0.66 -13.02
C LYS A 426 -13.91 0.16 -11.57
N LYS A 427 -13.69 1.03 -10.58
CA LYS A 427 -13.80 0.67 -9.16
C LYS A 427 -14.79 1.50 -8.38
N ILE A 428 -15.24 0.95 -7.26
CA ILE A 428 -15.97 1.65 -6.21
C ILE A 428 -15.21 1.40 -4.91
N PHE A 429 -14.97 2.47 -4.16
CA PHE A 429 -14.45 2.41 -2.80
C PHE A 429 -15.53 2.83 -1.83
N ALA A 430 -15.63 2.16 -0.69
CA ALA A 430 -16.51 2.58 0.40
C ALA A 430 -15.75 2.51 1.71
N SER A 431 -15.96 3.51 2.57
CA SER A 431 -15.26 3.61 3.85
C SER A 431 -16.20 4.10 4.95
N ALA A 432 -16.12 3.49 6.13
CA ALA A 432 -16.82 3.92 7.35
C ALA A 432 -15.99 3.56 8.59
N GLY A 433 -15.62 4.55 9.40
CA GLY A 433 -14.93 4.39 10.68
C GLY A 433 -13.68 3.51 10.66
N GLY A 434 -12.83 3.66 9.63
CA GLY A 434 -11.60 2.85 9.49
C GLY A 434 -11.81 1.45 8.93
N THR A 435 -12.99 1.18 8.36
CA THR A 435 -13.27 -0.02 7.54
C THR A 435 -13.37 0.40 6.10
N TYR A 436 -12.78 -0.39 5.20
CA TYR A 436 -12.67 -0.07 3.78
C TYR A 436 -13.05 -1.28 2.94
N ALA A 437 -13.83 -1.04 1.88
CA ALA A 437 -14.16 -2.01 0.85
C ALA A 437 -13.73 -1.50 -0.54
N GLU A 438 -13.17 -2.40 -1.35
CA GLU A 438 -12.84 -2.17 -2.76
C GLU A 438 -13.61 -3.14 -3.64
N PHE A 439 -14.41 -2.60 -4.55
CA PHE A 439 -15.23 -3.36 -5.48
C PHE A 439 -14.83 -3.04 -6.92
N ASP A 440 -14.58 -4.06 -7.71
CA ASP A 440 -14.28 -3.92 -9.13
C ASP A 440 -15.53 -4.18 -9.97
N ILE A 441 -16.02 -3.17 -10.68
CA ILE A 441 -17.30 -3.30 -11.41
C ILE A 441 -17.14 -4.06 -12.73
N ARG A 442 -15.90 -4.18 -13.23
CA ARG A 442 -15.55 -4.92 -14.45
C ARG A 442 -14.05 -5.24 -14.43
N GLY A 443 -13.67 -6.19 -13.59
CA GLY A 443 -12.28 -6.55 -13.34
C GLY A 443 -11.57 -7.06 -14.59
N ASP A 444 -10.28 -6.74 -14.70
CA ASP A 444 -9.41 -7.27 -15.75
C ASP A 444 -9.15 -8.75 -15.49
N GLN A 445 -9.69 -9.59 -16.36
CA GLN A 445 -9.65 -11.04 -16.20
C GLN A 445 -8.23 -11.66 -16.25
N SER A 446 -7.21 -10.85 -16.53
CA SER A 446 -5.79 -11.20 -16.44
C SER A 446 -5.18 -10.87 -15.08
N HIS A 447 -5.76 -9.95 -14.31
CA HIS A 447 -5.18 -9.43 -13.07
C HIS A 447 -6.11 -9.53 -11.85
N ASN A 448 -7.41 -9.31 -12.00
CA ASN A 448 -8.37 -9.29 -10.91
C ASN A 448 -9.81 -9.62 -11.37
N PRO A 449 -10.60 -10.30 -10.53
CA PRO A 449 -12.01 -10.58 -10.82
C PRO A 449 -12.87 -9.33 -10.67
N THR A 450 -14.09 -9.40 -11.19
CA THR A 450 -15.20 -8.48 -10.87
C THR A 450 -15.80 -8.83 -9.49
N GLY A 451 -16.28 -7.85 -8.74
CA GLY A 451 -16.88 -8.05 -7.41
C GLY A 451 -16.08 -7.41 -6.27
N LEU A 452 -16.41 -7.79 -5.03
CA LEU A 452 -15.69 -7.36 -3.83
C LEU A 452 -14.33 -8.06 -3.75
N ILE A 453 -13.24 -7.31 -3.95
CA ILE A 453 -11.88 -7.87 -4.00
C ILE A 453 -11.02 -7.47 -2.80
N ARG A 454 -11.45 -6.50 -1.99
CA ARG A 454 -10.71 -6.10 -0.80
C ARG A 454 -11.61 -5.62 0.32
N VAL A 455 -11.31 -6.05 1.54
CA VAL A 455 -11.83 -5.51 2.80
C VAL A 455 -10.65 -5.31 3.73
N HIS A 456 -10.38 -4.06 4.10
CA HIS A 456 -9.35 -3.74 5.09
C HIS A 456 -10.01 -3.26 6.38
N LEU A 457 -9.60 -3.85 7.49
CA LEU A 457 -10.15 -3.65 8.83
C LEU A 457 -9.05 -3.10 9.73
N LYS A 458 -9.33 -1.99 10.43
CA LYS A 458 -8.35 -1.28 11.29
C LYS A 458 -7.59 -2.17 12.28
N THR A 459 -8.20 -3.24 12.77
CA THR A 459 -7.64 -4.13 13.81
C THR A 459 -7.12 -5.47 13.26
N SER A 460 -7.22 -5.73 11.96
CA SER A 460 -6.78 -6.98 11.32
C SER A 460 -5.50 -6.79 10.49
N LEU A 461 -4.95 -7.88 9.96
CA LEU A 461 -3.93 -7.79 8.91
C LEU A 461 -4.61 -7.63 7.55
N PRO A 462 -4.18 -6.67 6.71
CA PRO A 462 -4.79 -6.43 5.41
C PRO A 462 -4.83 -7.67 4.51
N GLN A 463 -3.88 -8.60 4.66
CA GLN A 463 -3.80 -9.83 3.88
C GLN A 463 -4.87 -10.89 4.23
N LEU A 464 -5.46 -10.83 5.44
CA LEU A 464 -6.35 -11.88 5.94
C LEU A 464 -7.75 -11.86 5.34
N GLY A 465 -8.15 -10.80 4.66
CA GLY A 465 -9.00 -10.96 3.51
C GLY A 465 -10.37 -10.26 3.48
N PRO A 466 -10.95 -10.15 2.26
CA PRO A 466 -10.22 -10.29 1.00
C PRO A 466 -9.17 -9.16 0.86
N SER A 467 -8.02 -9.47 0.26
CA SER A 467 -6.91 -8.52 0.02
C SER A 467 -6.66 -8.32 -1.48
N ASP A 468 -7.13 -9.27 -2.28
CA ASP A 468 -7.29 -9.27 -3.73
C ASP A 468 -8.27 -10.41 -4.10
N GLY A 469 -8.53 -10.60 -5.39
CA GLY A 469 -9.30 -11.75 -5.88
C GLY A 469 -8.47 -12.99 -6.21
N ALA A 470 -9.14 -14.15 -6.26
CA ALA A 470 -8.56 -15.43 -6.65
C ALA A 470 -8.78 -15.70 -8.14
N MET A 471 -7.70 -15.84 -8.90
CA MET A 471 -7.76 -16.05 -10.36
C MET A 471 -7.86 -17.55 -10.71
N ALA A 472 -8.54 -17.81 -11.84
CA ALA A 472 -8.88 -19.09 -12.45
C ALA A 472 -7.71 -20.03 -12.81
N GLY A 473 -6.49 -19.53 -12.78
CA GLY A 473 -5.39 -20.09 -13.55
C GLY A 473 -5.00 -19.13 -14.67
N HIS A 474 -3.72 -19.17 -15.04
CA HIS A 474 -3.11 -18.32 -16.06
C HIS A 474 -4.01 -18.09 -17.28
N ILE A 475 -4.56 -16.89 -17.44
CA ILE A 475 -4.91 -16.41 -18.77
C ILE A 475 -3.68 -15.71 -19.33
N ALA A 476 -2.85 -16.52 -19.98
CA ALA A 476 -2.29 -16.25 -21.30
C ALA A 476 -1.71 -14.84 -21.55
N SER A 477 -0.80 -14.40 -20.71
CA SER A 477 0.46 -13.97 -21.30
C SER A 477 1.62 -14.58 -20.53
N ALA A 478 2.35 -15.46 -21.21
CA ALA A 478 3.73 -15.76 -20.87
C ALA A 478 4.60 -14.47 -20.77
N GLN A 479 4.05 -13.33 -21.22
CA GLN A 479 4.65 -12.00 -21.20
C GLN A 479 4.47 -11.22 -19.89
N TYR A 480 3.56 -11.57 -18.96
CA TYR A 480 3.33 -10.79 -17.73
C TYR A 480 3.39 -11.59 -16.43
N TRP A 481 3.34 -12.92 -16.47
CA TRP A 481 3.26 -13.76 -15.27
C TRP A 481 3.93 -15.16 -15.39
N PRO A 482 5.10 -15.35 -16.03
CA PRO A 482 5.53 -16.68 -16.49
C PRO A 482 5.96 -17.70 -15.41
N LEU A 483 5.93 -17.39 -14.10
CA LEU A 483 6.69 -18.16 -13.11
C LEU A 483 5.89 -18.79 -11.96
N TYR A 484 4.57 -18.91 -12.09
CA TYR A 484 3.79 -19.68 -11.12
C TYR A 484 3.68 -21.14 -11.55
N PRO A 485 4.29 -22.11 -10.82
CA PRO A 485 3.84 -23.50 -10.89
C PRO A 485 2.41 -23.53 -10.30
N THR A 486 1.42 -24.32 -10.73
CA THR A 486 1.37 -25.57 -11.51
C THR A 486 -0.08 -25.80 -11.96
N ALA A 487 -0.29 -26.87 -12.72
CA ALA A 487 -1.51 -27.43 -13.31
C ALA A 487 -2.76 -27.62 -12.41
N ASP A 488 -2.77 -27.14 -11.16
CA ASP A 488 -3.76 -27.56 -10.13
C ASP A 488 -5.04 -26.70 -10.10
N ALA A 489 -5.12 -25.63 -10.91
CA ALA A 489 -6.26 -24.72 -10.96
C ALA A 489 -6.98 -24.67 -12.33
N ALA A 490 -6.53 -25.44 -13.32
CA ALA A 490 -7.09 -25.39 -14.67
C ALA A 490 -8.61 -25.63 -14.66
N GLY A 491 -9.38 -24.65 -15.16
CA GLY A 491 -10.84 -24.74 -15.30
C GLY A 491 -11.66 -24.14 -14.16
N LEU A 492 -11.03 -23.54 -13.13
CA LEU A 492 -11.74 -22.83 -12.08
C LEU A 492 -12.08 -21.39 -12.51
N PRO A 493 -13.17 -20.76 -12.08
CA PRO A 493 -13.48 -19.38 -12.46
C PRO A 493 -12.72 -18.33 -11.62
N ASN A 494 -12.51 -17.15 -12.20
CA ASN A 494 -12.07 -15.94 -11.50
C ASN A 494 -13.10 -15.60 -10.41
N THR A 495 -12.64 -15.33 -9.19
CA THR A 495 -13.51 -15.27 -8.01
C THR A 495 -13.03 -14.21 -7.02
N GLY A 496 -13.83 -13.17 -6.78
CA GLY A 496 -13.72 -12.31 -5.60
C GLY A 496 -14.54 -12.87 -4.43
N VAL A 497 -14.84 -12.06 -3.44
CA VAL A 497 -15.98 -12.34 -2.55
C VAL A 497 -17.25 -12.05 -3.33
N GLY A 498 -18.16 -13.00 -3.39
CA GLY A 498 -19.40 -12.80 -4.13
C GLY A 498 -20.05 -14.06 -4.68
N PRO A 499 -21.13 -13.89 -5.44
CA PRO A 499 -21.98 -14.98 -5.87
C PRO A 499 -21.48 -15.64 -7.17
N GLY A 500 -21.77 -16.92 -7.28
CA GLY A 500 -21.87 -17.66 -8.52
C GLY A 500 -23.24 -18.30 -8.68
N TRP A 501 -23.58 -18.67 -9.90
CA TRP A 501 -24.86 -19.28 -10.27
C TRP A 501 -24.66 -20.35 -11.34
N LEU A 502 -25.59 -21.29 -11.41
CA LEU A 502 -25.56 -22.35 -12.42
C LEU A 502 -26.20 -21.88 -13.72
N VAL A 503 -25.52 -22.12 -14.84
CA VAL A 503 -26.05 -21.99 -16.20
C VAL A 503 -25.75 -23.29 -16.94
N SER A 504 -26.80 -24.03 -17.33
CA SER A 504 -26.68 -25.31 -18.05
C SER A 504 -25.69 -26.29 -17.40
N GLY A 505 -25.77 -26.45 -16.06
CA GLY A 505 -24.89 -27.34 -15.30
C GLY A 505 -23.47 -26.81 -15.04
N THR A 506 -23.12 -25.62 -15.53
CA THR A 506 -21.82 -24.99 -15.30
C THR A 506 -21.93 -23.81 -14.35
N TRP A 507 -21.08 -23.77 -13.32
CA TRP A 507 -20.99 -22.62 -12.43
C TRP A 507 -20.37 -21.42 -13.15
N LYS A 508 -21.10 -20.31 -13.17
CA LYS A 508 -20.62 -18.97 -13.51
C LYS A 508 -20.40 -18.19 -12.22
N THR A 509 -19.49 -17.24 -12.22
CA THR A 509 -19.22 -16.38 -11.07
C THR A 509 -19.36 -14.93 -11.48
N LEU A 510 -19.74 -14.07 -10.53
CA LEU A 510 -19.60 -12.62 -10.70
C LEU A 510 -18.16 -12.26 -11.07
N GLY A 511 -17.17 -12.94 -10.48
CA GLY A 511 -15.75 -12.72 -10.77
C GLY A 511 -15.35 -12.80 -12.24
N ALA A 512 -16.06 -13.60 -13.03
CA ALA A 512 -15.85 -13.74 -14.47
C ALA A 512 -16.68 -12.77 -15.33
N MET A 513 -17.52 -11.94 -14.72
CA MET A 513 -18.46 -11.08 -15.43
C MET A 513 -17.77 -9.85 -16.03
N GLN A 514 -18.08 -9.52 -17.29
CA GLN A 514 -17.48 -8.41 -18.04
C GLN A 514 -18.50 -7.37 -18.51
N GLN A 515 -19.78 -7.58 -18.22
CA GLN A 515 -20.81 -6.59 -18.49
C GLN A 515 -20.71 -5.44 -17.48
N LEU A 516 -20.85 -4.20 -17.96
CA LEU A 516 -20.93 -3.04 -17.07
C LEU A 516 -22.26 -3.04 -16.31
N PRO A 517 -22.22 -2.87 -14.98
CA PRO A 517 -23.42 -2.81 -14.17
C PRO A 517 -24.02 -1.40 -14.11
N THR A 518 -25.22 -1.31 -13.54
CA THR A 518 -25.72 -0.06 -12.95
C THR A 518 -25.22 0.05 -11.52
N VAL A 519 -24.78 1.25 -11.11
CA VAL A 519 -24.30 1.53 -9.75
C VAL A 519 -25.24 2.55 -9.10
N THR A 520 -25.63 2.30 -7.86
CA THR A 520 -26.47 3.21 -7.07
C THR A 520 -25.88 3.40 -5.69
N ILE A 521 -25.57 4.64 -5.32
CA ILE A 521 -25.16 4.99 -3.96
C ILE A 521 -26.42 5.05 -3.10
N LEU A 522 -26.39 4.38 -1.94
CA LEU A 522 -27.54 4.28 -1.04
C LEU A 522 -27.37 5.13 0.22
N GLU A 523 -26.17 5.10 0.83
CA GLU A 523 -25.90 5.81 2.07
C GLU A 523 -24.45 6.27 2.16
N GLN A 524 -24.24 7.47 2.73
CA GLN A 524 -22.93 8.05 3.02
C GLN A 524 -22.96 8.80 4.35
N THR A 525 -22.67 8.10 5.44
CA THR A 525 -22.53 8.65 6.80
C THR A 525 -21.28 8.07 7.46
N GLN A 526 -20.71 8.76 8.46
CA GLN A 526 -19.50 8.25 9.16
C GLN A 526 -19.71 6.84 9.75
N ALA A 527 -20.94 6.53 10.17
CA ALA A 527 -21.30 5.23 10.71
C ALA A 527 -21.56 4.17 9.63
N ARG A 528 -21.87 4.58 8.39
CA ARG A 528 -22.29 3.65 7.34
C ARG A 528 -22.12 4.22 5.94
N ALA A 529 -21.46 3.47 5.06
CA ALA A 529 -21.39 3.74 3.64
C ALA A 529 -21.92 2.54 2.86
N SER A 530 -22.88 2.74 1.94
CA SER A 530 -23.45 1.62 1.20
C SER A 530 -23.80 1.96 -0.24
N PHE A 531 -23.69 0.95 -1.10
CA PHE A 531 -24.01 1.03 -2.52
C PHE A 531 -24.56 -0.29 -3.05
N ARG A 532 -25.26 -0.23 -4.18
CA ARG A 532 -25.75 -1.38 -4.92
C ARG A 532 -25.15 -1.41 -6.31
N VAL A 533 -24.76 -2.61 -6.74
CA VAL A 533 -24.32 -2.90 -8.10
C VAL A 533 -25.28 -3.91 -8.71
N SER A 534 -25.82 -3.59 -9.89
CA SER A 534 -26.82 -4.39 -10.58
C SER A 534 -26.31 -4.82 -11.95
N TYR A 535 -26.12 -6.12 -12.12
CA TYR A 535 -25.71 -6.76 -13.36
C TYR A 535 -26.88 -7.44 -14.06
N THR A 536 -26.97 -7.32 -15.37
CA THR A 536 -27.83 -8.18 -16.18
C THR A 536 -27.08 -9.48 -16.44
N ILE A 537 -27.70 -10.63 -16.14
CA ILE A 537 -27.10 -11.94 -16.38
C ILE A 537 -27.52 -12.47 -17.75
N ASP A 538 -28.81 -12.36 -18.03
CA ASP A 538 -29.46 -12.71 -19.30
C ASP A 538 -30.70 -11.82 -19.51
N SER A 539 -31.48 -12.08 -20.56
CA SER A 539 -32.68 -11.30 -20.89
C SER A 539 -33.77 -11.32 -19.82
N SER A 540 -33.74 -12.30 -18.91
CA SER A 540 -34.75 -12.57 -17.89
C SER A 540 -34.25 -12.40 -16.46
N SER A 541 -32.93 -12.37 -16.22
CA SER A 541 -32.32 -12.42 -14.89
C SER A 541 -31.33 -11.28 -14.62
N LYS A 542 -31.38 -10.72 -13.41
CA LYS A 542 -30.43 -9.71 -12.92
C LYS A 542 -29.84 -10.12 -11.57
N LEU A 543 -28.55 -9.88 -11.37
CA LEU A 543 -27.88 -9.97 -10.08
C LEU A 543 -27.80 -8.58 -9.45
N ASN A 544 -28.23 -8.46 -8.21
CA ASN A 544 -27.99 -7.28 -7.37
C ASN A 544 -27.07 -7.67 -6.22
N GLU A 545 -25.95 -6.96 -6.09
CA GLU A 545 -25.06 -7.04 -4.94
C GLU A 545 -25.09 -5.70 -4.21
N MET A 546 -25.46 -5.71 -2.93
CA MET A 546 -25.45 -4.53 -2.07
C MET A 546 -24.31 -4.66 -1.07
N VAL A 547 -23.39 -3.70 -1.07
CA VAL A 547 -22.27 -3.66 -0.13
C VAL A 547 -22.54 -2.57 0.90
N ILE A 548 -22.43 -2.93 2.18
CA ILE A 548 -22.62 -2.05 3.32
C ILE A 548 -21.35 -2.09 4.16
N VAL A 549 -20.71 -0.94 4.33
CA VAL A 549 -19.50 -0.77 5.12
C VAL A 549 -19.84 -0.03 6.40
N GLU A 550 -19.46 -0.61 7.53
CA GLU A 550 -19.66 -0.06 8.87
C GLU A 550 -18.35 -0.18 9.67
N PRO A 551 -18.18 0.56 10.78
CA PRO A 551 -17.04 0.38 11.65
C PRO A 551 -16.91 -1.08 12.12
N GLY A 552 -15.81 -1.74 11.77
CA GLY A 552 -15.49 -3.11 12.18
C GLY A 552 -15.90 -4.21 11.19
N GLY A 553 -16.61 -3.89 10.10
CA GLY A 553 -17.03 -4.91 9.16
C GLY A 553 -17.70 -4.45 7.87
N VAL A 554 -17.89 -5.41 6.97
CA VAL A 554 -18.59 -5.24 5.70
C VAL A 554 -19.67 -6.31 5.60
N THR A 555 -20.91 -5.88 5.37
CA THR A 555 -22.04 -6.75 5.02
C THR A 555 -22.25 -6.72 3.52
N VAL A 556 -22.53 -7.87 2.91
CA VAL A 556 -22.93 -7.96 1.51
C VAL A 556 -24.24 -8.72 1.41
N ILE A 557 -25.15 -8.19 0.59
CA ILE A 557 -26.44 -8.81 0.28
C ILE A 557 -26.52 -9.06 -1.22
N ASP A 558 -26.53 -10.34 -1.59
CA ASP A 558 -26.70 -10.79 -2.97
C ASP A 558 -28.13 -11.23 -3.21
N SER A 559 -28.69 -10.86 -4.35
CA SER A 559 -30.02 -11.32 -4.77
C SER A 559 -30.15 -11.44 -6.28
N VAL A 560 -30.87 -12.46 -6.74
CA VAL A 560 -31.22 -12.60 -8.15
C VAL A 560 -32.69 -12.28 -8.37
N ILE A 561 -32.96 -11.42 -9.34
CA ILE A 561 -34.30 -11.08 -9.83
C ILE A 561 -34.55 -11.83 -11.14
N GLY A 562 -35.75 -12.41 -11.33
CA GLY A 562 -36.14 -13.10 -12.56
C GLY A 562 -36.04 -14.64 -12.53
N GLY A 563 -36.70 -15.35 -13.44
CA GLY A 563 -36.93 -16.80 -13.31
C GLY A 563 -35.74 -17.73 -13.64
N GLY A 564 -34.64 -17.24 -14.22
CA GLY A 564 -33.62 -18.09 -14.83
C GLY A 564 -32.62 -18.77 -13.87
N ILE A 565 -32.56 -18.36 -12.60
CA ILE A 565 -31.54 -18.83 -11.64
C ILE A 565 -32.19 -19.21 -10.31
N ASN A 566 -32.02 -20.46 -9.90
CA ASN A 566 -32.72 -21.00 -8.71
C ASN A 566 -31.90 -20.97 -7.42
N GLY A 567 -30.59 -20.71 -7.50
CA GLY A 567 -29.70 -20.72 -6.35
C GLY A 567 -28.39 -19.98 -6.62
N LEU A 568 -27.74 -19.60 -5.54
CA LEU A 568 -26.44 -18.95 -5.54
C LEU A 568 -25.42 -19.81 -4.79
N ARG A 569 -24.16 -19.65 -5.18
CA ARG A 569 -23.00 -20.11 -4.41
C ARG A 569 -22.18 -18.91 -4.03
N ILE A 570 -22.09 -18.61 -2.74
CA ILE A 570 -21.26 -17.50 -2.25
C ILE A 570 -19.85 -18.00 -2.03
N TYR A 571 -18.87 -17.34 -2.64
CA TYR A 571 -17.46 -17.67 -2.50
C TYR A 571 -16.74 -16.66 -1.61
N TYR A 572 -15.77 -17.15 -0.85
CA TYR A 572 -14.82 -16.34 -0.09
C TYR A 572 -13.38 -16.88 -0.28
N PRO A 573 -12.44 -16.10 -0.82
CA PRO A 573 -11.05 -16.50 -0.94
C PRO A 573 -10.32 -16.35 0.39
N MET A 574 -9.92 -17.48 0.97
CA MET A 574 -9.18 -17.56 2.23
C MET A 574 -7.68 -17.61 1.99
N LEU A 575 -6.91 -16.68 2.56
CA LEU A 575 -5.44 -16.77 2.51
C LEU A 575 -4.97 -17.96 3.37
N LEU A 576 -4.31 -18.93 2.75
CA LEU A 576 -3.71 -20.08 3.43
C LEU A 576 -2.28 -19.81 3.91
N THR A 577 -1.49 -19.07 3.15
CA THR A 577 -0.13 -18.70 3.53
C THR A 577 0.32 -17.46 2.77
N ASP A 578 1.14 -16.64 3.43
CA ASP A 578 1.82 -15.49 2.81
C ASP A 578 3.19 -15.84 2.19
N GLY A 579 3.62 -17.10 2.27
CA GLY A 579 4.95 -17.58 1.84
C GLY A 579 5.93 -17.84 2.98
N GLU A 580 5.70 -17.25 4.16
CA GLU A 580 6.52 -17.49 5.36
C GLU A 580 5.73 -18.24 6.44
N GLN A 581 4.46 -17.85 6.67
CA GLN A 581 3.60 -18.45 7.68
C GLN A 581 2.31 -18.97 7.06
N THR A 582 1.78 -20.03 7.65
CA THR A 582 0.45 -20.57 7.31
C THR A 582 -0.60 -19.93 8.21
N SER A 583 -1.70 -19.49 7.62
CA SER A 583 -2.85 -19.00 8.36
C SER A 583 -3.51 -20.14 9.12
N THR A 584 -3.93 -19.88 10.36
CA THR A 584 -4.87 -20.77 11.05
C THR A 584 -6.24 -20.62 10.41
N VAL A 585 -6.88 -21.74 10.04
CA VAL A 585 -8.23 -21.76 9.45
C VAL A 585 -9.15 -22.56 10.36
N SER A 586 -10.17 -21.91 10.93
CA SER A 586 -11.19 -22.57 11.76
C SER A 586 -12.56 -22.39 11.11
N VAL A 587 -13.17 -23.49 10.66
CA VAL A 587 -14.51 -23.50 10.05
C VAL A 587 -15.52 -24.02 11.07
N ASN A 588 -16.56 -23.26 11.34
CA ASN A 588 -17.62 -23.59 12.30
C ASN A 588 -18.99 -23.32 11.66
N GLY A 589 -19.60 -24.36 11.08
CA GLY A 589 -20.92 -24.27 10.45
C GLY A 589 -20.93 -23.21 9.35
N ASN A 590 -21.59 -22.09 9.60
CA ASN A 590 -21.77 -20.96 8.70
C ASN A 590 -20.64 -19.92 8.71
N SER A 591 -19.54 -20.17 9.43
CA SER A 591 -18.45 -19.21 9.62
C SER A 591 -17.06 -19.80 9.41
N VAL A 592 -16.11 -18.97 9.00
CA VAL A 592 -14.68 -19.28 8.99
C VAL A 592 -13.90 -18.13 9.62
N ILE A 593 -12.93 -18.49 10.46
CA ILE A 593 -11.98 -17.57 11.08
C ILE A 593 -10.60 -17.85 10.48
N LEU A 594 -9.96 -16.80 10.00
CA LEU A 594 -8.57 -16.81 9.56
C LEU A 594 -7.71 -16.08 10.58
N GLY A 595 -6.54 -16.63 10.89
CA GLY A 595 -5.60 -16.03 11.83
C GLY A 595 -4.17 -16.07 11.29
N LEU A 596 -3.46 -14.96 11.41
CA LEU A 596 -2.06 -14.83 10.99
C LEU A 596 -1.38 -13.79 11.90
N ARG A 597 -0.21 -14.11 12.45
CA ARG A 597 0.60 -13.23 13.32
C ARG A 597 -0.21 -12.51 14.43
N GLY A 598 -1.07 -13.25 15.11
CA GLY A 598 -1.88 -12.74 16.22
C GLY A 598 -3.02 -11.80 15.82
N LYS A 599 -3.36 -11.72 14.53
CA LYS A 599 -4.49 -10.96 13.99
C LYS A 599 -5.44 -11.89 13.27
N GLY A 600 -6.72 -11.53 13.20
CA GLY A 600 -7.74 -12.36 12.58
C GLY A 600 -8.78 -11.60 11.79
N SER A 601 -9.41 -12.34 10.87
CA SER A 601 -10.62 -11.96 10.16
C SER A 601 -11.63 -13.09 10.25
N GLN A 602 -12.92 -12.75 10.19
CA GLN A 602 -13.99 -13.73 10.14
C GLN A 602 -14.88 -13.44 8.93
N PHE A 603 -15.23 -14.50 8.21
CA PHE A 603 -16.30 -14.51 7.22
C PHE A 603 -17.45 -15.41 7.71
N TYR A 604 -18.70 -14.95 7.62
CA TYR A 604 -19.85 -15.77 8.00
C TYR A 604 -21.13 -15.44 7.24
N MET A 605 -21.96 -16.46 7.01
CA MET A 605 -23.29 -16.36 6.39
C MET A 605 -24.35 -16.09 7.45
N THR A 606 -25.14 -15.02 7.31
CA THR A 606 -26.24 -14.72 8.23
C THR A 606 -27.57 -15.19 7.71
N ASN A 607 -27.84 -15.00 6.41
CA ASN A 607 -29.13 -15.34 5.83
C ASN A 607 -29.02 -15.89 4.40
N PRO A 608 -29.38 -17.16 4.14
CA PRO A 608 -29.64 -18.19 5.15
C PRO A 608 -28.35 -18.53 5.91
N SER A 609 -28.48 -19.05 7.13
CA SER A 609 -27.35 -19.66 7.84
C SER A 609 -26.97 -20.98 7.16
N ALA A 610 -26.14 -20.89 6.12
CA ALA A 610 -25.68 -22.02 5.32
C ALA A 610 -24.28 -22.47 5.73
N SER A 611 -24.07 -23.78 5.79
CA SER A 611 -22.77 -24.37 6.13
C SER A 611 -21.73 -24.06 5.05
N LEU A 612 -20.54 -23.69 5.50
CA LEU A 612 -19.40 -23.42 4.65
C LEU A 612 -18.66 -24.71 4.28
N VAL A 613 -18.33 -24.84 3.00
CA VAL A 613 -17.64 -25.98 2.41
C VAL A 613 -16.33 -25.50 1.78
N ARG A 614 -15.24 -26.11 2.25
CA ARG A 614 -13.90 -25.91 1.69
C ARG A 614 -13.79 -26.57 0.33
N THR A 615 -13.19 -25.89 -0.66
CA THR A 615 -12.94 -26.53 -1.95
C THR A 615 -11.82 -27.57 -1.87
N ASN A 616 -10.93 -27.49 -0.87
CA ASN A 616 -9.69 -28.27 -0.79
C ASN A 616 -8.81 -28.12 -2.03
N VAL A 617 -8.95 -27.01 -2.75
CA VAL A 617 -8.14 -26.67 -3.93
C VAL A 617 -7.39 -25.39 -3.65
N THR A 618 -6.07 -25.52 -3.52
CA THR A 618 -5.17 -24.40 -3.34
C THR A 618 -5.00 -23.65 -4.67
N ARG A 619 -5.01 -22.33 -4.61
CA ARG A 619 -4.80 -21.43 -5.74
C ARG A 619 -3.68 -20.44 -5.43
N ASN A 620 -2.97 -20.04 -6.48
CA ASN A 620 -2.04 -18.93 -6.39
C ASN A 620 -2.81 -17.62 -6.26
N HIS A 621 -2.32 -16.75 -5.39
CA HIS A 621 -2.86 -15.43 -5.08
C HIS A 621 -1.69 -14.45 -4.98
N ARG A 622 -1.94 -13.16 -5.24
CA ARG A 622 -0.84 -12.19 -5.28
C ARG A 622 -0.14 -12.04 -3.93
N ASN A 623 -0.88 -12.14 -2.83
CA ASN A 623 -0.34 -12.12 -1.45
C ASN A 623 0.14 -13.49 -0.93
N GLY A 624 0.06 -14.56 -1.73
CA GLY A 624 0.51 -15.89 -1.35
C GLY A 624 -0.40 -16.99 -1.89
N ARG A 625 -0.74 -18.00 -1.11
CA ARG A 625 -1.69 -19.03 -1.57
C ARG A 625 -3.03 -18.87 -0.89
N CYS A 626 -4.10 -19.12 -1.64
CA CYS A 626 -5.46 -19.08 -1.12
C CYS A 626 -6.21 -20.38 -1.41
N GLU A 627 -7.33 -20.57 -0.74
CA GLU A 627 -8.33 -21.59 -1.03
C GLU A 627 -9.70 -20.93 -1.01
N LEU A 628 -10.63 -21.42 -1.83
CA LEU A 628 -12.00 -20.95 -1.74
C LEU A 628 -12.77 -21.74 -0.68
N ILE A 629 -13.57 -21.02 0.08
CA ILE A 629 -14.68 -21.61 0.83
C ILE A 629 -15.98 -21.09 0.24
N TYR A 630 -17.04 -21.90 0.28
CA TYR A 630 -18.33 -21.50 -0.27
C TYR A 630 -19.52 -21.99 0.53
N ALA A 631 -20.67 -21.34 0.34
CA ALA A 631 -21.98 -21.83 0.77
C ALA A 631 -22.95 -21.81 -0.41
N ASP A 632 -23.70 -22.90 -0.57
CA ASP A 632 -24.84 -22.96 -1.50
C ASP A 632 -26.10 -22.47 -0.79
N VAL A 633 -26.80 -21.55 -1.44
CA VAL A 633 -28.00 -20.89 -0.90
C VAL A 633 -29.07 -20.77 -1.98
N GLY A 634 -30.25 -20.30 -1.57
CA GLY A 634 -31.31 -19.96 -2.51
C GLY A 634 -30.96 -18.73 -3.35
N ARG A 635 -31.98 -17.94 -3.68
CA ARG A 635 -31.84 -16.78 -4.59
C ARG A 635 -31.36 -15.51 -3.92
N THR A 636 -31.10 -15.55 -2.62
CA THR A 636 -30.65 -14.42 -1.81
C THR A 636 -29.65 -14.91 -0.77
N ALA A 637 -28.64 -14.10 -0.51
CA ALA A 637 -27.61 -14.36 0.48
C ALA A 637 -27.26 -13.07 1.22
N GLU A 638 -27.02 -13.16 2.52
CA GLU A 638 -26.38 -12.12 3.33
C GLU A 638 -25.21 -12.74 4.08
N TYR A 639 -24.07 -12.04 4.04
CA TYR A 639 -22.84 -12.46 4.69
C TYR A 639 -21.97 -11.27 5.07
N HIS A 640 -21.02 -11.55 5.98
CA HIS A 640 -20.27 -10.54 6.69
C HIS A 640 -18.77 -10.86 6.66
N VAL A 641 -17.94 -9.82 6.55
CA VAL A 641 -16.49 -9.87 6.78
C VAL A 641 -16.17 -8.92 7.93
N THR A 642 -15.60 -9.43 9.02
CA THR A 642 -15.33 -8.64 10.24
C THR A 642 -13.93 -8.93 10.80
N ALA A 643 -13.44 -8.03 11.66
CA ALA A 643 -12.20 -8.28 12.40
C ALA A 643 -12.43 -9.30 13.51
N TRP A 644 -11.49 -10.22 13.69
CA TRP A 644 -11.56 -11.24 14.74
C TRP A 644 -10.36 -11.14 15.70
N PRO A 645 -10.59 -11.05 17.02
CA PRO A 645 -9.50 -11.12 17.99
C PRO A 645 -8.90 -12.53 18.00
N VAL A 646 -7.62 -12.66 17.64
CA VAL A 646 -6.92 -13.95 17.72
C VAL A 646 -6.21 -14.06 19.04
N TYR A 647 -6.62 -15.06 19.83
CA TYR A 647 -5.94 -15.44 21.05
C TYR A 647 -4.76 -16.36 20.70
N THR A 648 -3.53 -15.90 20.91
CA THR A 648 -2.35 -16.76 20.81
C THR A 648 -2.19 -17.53 22.13
N PRO A 649 -2.30 -18.87 22.15
CA PRO A 649 -1.97 -19.62 23.36
C PRO A 649 -0.46 -19.50 23.62
N VAL A 650 -0.06 -18.89 24.73
CA VAL A 650 1.34 -18.88 25.15
C VAL A 650 1.67 -20.26 25.72
N SER A 651 2.53 -21.02 25.05
CA SER A 651 3.08 -22.25 25.60
C SER A 651 4.11 -21.90 26.68
N VAL A 652 3.78 -22.15 27.93
CA VAL A 652 4.75 -22.05 29.04
C VAL A 652 5.72 -23.22 28.92
N GLN A 653 6.95 -22.96 28.45
CA GLN A 653 8.04 -23.92 28.61
C GLN A 653 8.44 -23.97 30.09
N ARG A 654 8.26 -25.12 30.73
CA ARG A 654 8.84 -25.39 32.05
C ARG A 654 10.36 -25.42 31.91
N SER A 655 11.06 -24.44 32.50
CA SER A 655 12.48 -24.61 32.77
C SER A 655 12.62 -25.54 33.97
N SER A 656 13.33 -26.64 33.80
CA SER A 656 13.73 -27.51 34.90
C SER A 656 14.98 -26.92 35.54
N ARG A 657 14.84 -26.00 36.50
CA ARG A 657 15.92 -25.68 37.44
C ARG A 657 15.39 -25.06 38.73
N THR A 658 15.84 -25.69 39.82
CA THR A 658 15.56 -25.42 41.23
C THR A 658 16.25 -24.15 41.72
N THR A 659 15.57 -22.99 41.68
CA THR A 659 15.84 -21.81 42.55
C THR A 659 14.64 -20.85 42.44
N PRO A 660 14.19 -20.15 43.50
CA PRO A 660 13.07 -19.21 43.40
C PRO A 660 13.53 -18.00 42.59
N GLN A 661 13.08 -17.89 41.34
CA GLN A 661 13.21 -16.67 40.54
C GLN A 661 11.83 -16.20 40.12
N ARG A 662 11.67 -14.86 40.10
CA ARG A 662 10.47 -14.14 39.67
C ARG A 662 9.89 -14.76 38.40
N GLY A 663 8.62 -15.16 38.45
CA GLY A 663 7.92 -15.74 37.31
C GLY A 663 7.78 -14.77 36.14
N PRO A 664 7.51 -15.28 34.92
CA PRO A 664 7.38 -14.45 33.73
C PRO A 664 6.14 -13.55 33.79
N LEU A 665 6.30 -12.27 33.43
CA LEU A 665 5.22 -11.32 33.20
C LEU A 665 4.49 -11.69 31.89
N ILE A 666 3.17 -11.87 31.95
CA ILE A 666 2.33 -12.06 30.77
C ILE A 666 1.56 -10.76 30.53
N ALA A 667 1.71 -10.18 29.34
CA ALA A 667 1.00 -8.97 28.94
C ALA A 667 -0.34 -9.31 28.27
N TYR A 668 -1.42 -8.68 28.70
CA TYR A 668 -2.75 -8.81 28.09
C TYR A 668 -3.49 -7.47 28.18
N ASP A 669 -3.75 -6.83 27.04
CA ASP A 669 -4.59 -5.62 26.89
C ASP A 669 -4.48 -4.60 28.04
N GLY A 670 -3.26 -4.13 28.32
CA GLY A 670 -3.01 -3.10 29.35
C GLY A 670 -3.06 -3.58 30.82
N ALA A 671 -3.33 -4.86 31.08
CA ALA A 671 -3.24 -5.46 32.41
C ALA A 671 -2.05 -6.44 32.50
N PHE A 672 -1.33 -6.39 33.63
CA PHE A 672 -0.27 -7.32 33.96
C PHE A 672 -0.79 -8.34 34.98
N LEU A 673 -0.58 -9.64 34.73
CA LEU A 673 -0.78 -10.71 35.71
C LEU A 673 0.58 -11.16 36.23
N GLN A 674 0.75 -11.12 37.56
CA GLN A 674 1.95 -11.61 38.24
C GLN A 674 1.60 -12.91 38.95
N VAL A 675 2.32 -13.99 38.62
CA VAL A 675 2.25 -15.26 39.33
C VAL A 675 3.45 -15.32 40.28
N GLU A 676 3.19 -15.28 41.59
CA GLU A 676 4.24 -15.44 42.59
C GLU A 676 4.27 -16.89 43.07
N GLU A 677 5.37 -17.60 42.78
CA GLU A 677 5.73 -18.81 43.53
C GLU A 677 6.29 -18.39 44.89
N SER A 678 5.41 -18.29 45.89
CA SER A 678 5.88 -18.23 47.28
C SER A 678 6.22 -19.66 47.72
N GLY A 679 7.47 -19.87 48.16
CA GLY A 679 7.95 -21.16 48.63
C GLY A 679 7.02 -21.75 49.69
N LEU A 680 6.70 -23.03 49.52
CA LEU A 680 5.72 -23.85 50.27
C LEU A 680 4.25 -23.66 49.84
N HIS A 681 3.90 -24.39 48.76
CA HIS A 681 2.55 -24.87 48.42
C HIS A 681 1.40 -23.84 48.45
N ARG A 682 1.64 -22.62 47.96
CA ARG A 682 0.60 -21.62 47.74
C ARG A 682 0.83 -20.91 46.42
N GLU A 683 -0.07 -21.11 45.46
CA GLU A 683 -0.15 -20.29 44.24
C GLU A 683 -1.19 -19.20 44.48
N GLU A 684 -0.76 -17.93 44.42
CA GLU A 684 -1.63 -16.77 44.51
C GLU A 684 -1.64 -16.02 43.18
N ILE A 685 -2.83 -15.64 42.71
CA ILE A 685 -2.99 -14.75 41.55
C ILE A 685 -3.51 -13.41 42.07
N ARG A 686 -2.74 -12.35 41.83
CA ARG A 686 -3.03 -10.98 42.29
C ARG A 686 -3.11 -10.02 41.12
N THR A 687 -3.94 -8.99 41.27
CA THR A 687 -3.93 -7.81 40.39
C THR A 687 -2.79 -6.87 40.78
N LEU A 688 -2.42 -5.92 39.90
CA LEU A 688 -1.47 -4.84 40.20
C LEU A 688 -1.88 -3.95 41.40
N THR A 689 -3.17 -3.96 41.76
CA THR A 689 -3.72 -3.25 42.94
C THR A 689 -3.72 -4.09 44.23
N GLY A 690 -3.18 -5.32 44.19
CA GLY A 690 -2.99 -6.17 45.35
C GLY A 690 -4.19 -7.05 45.72
N HIS A 691 -5.24 -7.11 44.90
CA HIS A 691 -6.45 -7.87 45.22
C HIS A 691 -6.31 -9.38 44.98
N LEU A 692 -6.75 -10.14 46.00
CA LEU A 692 -6.98 -11.58 46.10
C LEU A 692 -7.91 -12.18 45.04
N LEU A 693 -7.45 -12.67 43.87
CA LEU A 693 -8.38 -13.31 42.92
C LEU A 693 -8.68 -14.78 43.27
N TRP A 694 -7.68 -15.53 43.73
CA TRP A 694 -7.84 -16.95 44.07
C TRP A 694 -6.70 -17.49 44.95
N SER A 695 -7.00 -18.53 45.74
CA SER A 695 -6.05 -19.31 46.54
C SER A 695 -6.51 -20.77 46.60
N ASN A 696 -5.59 -21.73 46.52
CA ASN A 696 -5.90 -23.16 46.69
C ASN A 696 -5.03 -23.79 47.77
N GLU A 697 -5.70 -24.45 48.72
CA GLU A 697 -5.11 -25.33 49.70
C GLU A 697 -5.60 -26.76 49.43
N SER A 698 -5.04 -27.44 48.42
CA SER A 698 -5.26 -28.88 48.32
C SER A 698 -4.11 -29.61 47.62
N ARG A 699 -3.67 -30.68 48.26
CA ARG A 699 -2.61 -31.59 47.79
C ARG A 699 -3.11 -32.36 46.56
N GLY A 700 -2.83 -31.87 45.37
CA GLY A 700 -3.12 -32.60 44.13
C GLY A 700 -2.78 -31.80 42.88
N ARG A 701 -2.16 -32.45 41.89
CA ARG A 701 -1.81 -31.85 40.60
C ARG A 701 -3.08 -31.43 39.85
N ALA A 702 -3.33 -30.13 39.69
CA ALA A 702 -4.34 -29.63 38.76
C ALA A 702 -3.74 -29.47 37.35
N ARG A 703 -4.45 -29.96 36.32
CA ARG A 703 -4.27 -29.53 34.92
C ARG A 703 -5.32 -28.46 34.63
N TYR A 704 -4.91 -27.33 34.09
CA TYR A 704 -5.82 -26.24 33.72
C TYR A 704 -6.10 -26.29 32.21
N ASP A 705 -7.38 -26.26 31.84
CA ASP A 705 -7.87 -26.19 30.46
C ASP A 705 -8.66 -24.88 30.34
N LEU A 706 -8.07 -23.84 29.74
CA LEU A 706 -8.76 -22.57 29.46
C LEU A 706 -9.67 -22.77 28.25
N ARG A 707 -10.99 -22.67 28.44
CA ARG A 707 -11.97 -22.69 27.35
C ARG A 707 -12.98 -21.56 27.54
N GLU A 708 -13.30 -20.88 26.45
CA GLU A 708 -14.33 -19.84 26.40
C GLU A 708 -15.73 -20.46 26.48
N VAL A 709 -16.63 -19.84 27.25
CA VAL A 709 -18.03 -20.25 27.38
C VAL A 709 -18.94 -19.06 27.10
N GLY A 710 -19.19 -18.80 25.81
CA GLY A 710 -20.31 -17.99 25.31
C GLY A 710 -20.09 -16.47 25.23
N HIS A 711 -20.70 -15.87 24.20
CA HIS A 711 -20.69 -14.43 23.94
C HIS A 711 -21.86 -13.72 24.62
N GLY A 712 -21.53 -12.72 25.44
CA GLY A 712 -22.48 -11.73 25.97
C GLY A 712 -21.75 -10.71 26.84
N ALA A 713 -21.72 -9.44 26.38
CA ALA A 713 -21.34 -8.25 27.13
C ALA A 713 -20.09 -8.36 28.04
N GLY A 714 -18.90 -8.39 27.45
CA GLY A 714 -17.66 -7.96 28.13
C GLY A 714 -17.26 -8.70 29.41
N VAL A 715 -17.64 -9.96 29.58
CA VAL A 715 -17.26 -10.79 30.73
C VAL A 715 -16.35 -11.94 30.29
N LEU A 716 -15.16 -12.04 30.89
CA LEU A 716 -14.29 -13.21 30.78
C LEU A 716 -14.77 -14.27 31.80
N MET A 717 -15.18 -15.45 31.34
CA MET A 717 -15.48 -16.58 32.22
C MET A 717 -14.33 -17.60 32.19
N LEU A 718 -13.83 -17.95 33.38
CA LEU A 718 -12.82 -19.01 33.57
C LEU A 718 -13.54 -20.30 34.00
N MET A 719 -13.32 -21.40 33.26
CA MET A 719 -13.67 -22.74 33.74
C MET A 719 -12.41 -23.45 34.29
N VAL A 720 -12.52 -23.99 35.49
CA VAL A 720 -11.49 -24.84 36.10
C VAL A 720 -12.09 -26.21 36.37
N LYS A 721 -11.46 -27.27 35.83
CA LYS A 721 -11.90 -28.65 36.04
C LYS A 721 -11.13 -29.26 37.21
N GLY A 722 -11.78 -29.40 38.36
CA GLY A 722 -11.27 -30.17 39.50
C GLY A 722 -11.82 -31.60 39.52
N GLU A 723 -11.15 -32.51 40.24
CA GLU A 723 -11.54 -33.93 40.40
C GLU A 723 -12.91 -34.13 41.11
N LYS A 724 -13.57 -33.07 41.61
CA LYS A 724 -14.86 -33.14 42.32
C LYS A 724 -16.01 -32.34 41.69
N GLY A 725 -15.93 -32.00 40.40
CA GLY A 725 -17.04 -31.40 39.65
C GLY A 725 -16.78 -29.99 39.10
N LEU A 726 -17.63 -29.56 38.16
CA LEU A 726 -17.55 -28.24 37.50
C LEU A 726 -18.08 -27.13 38.42
N SER A 727 -17.34 -26.02 38.54
CA SER A 727 -17.85 -24.78 39.12
C SER A 727 -17.64 -23.61 38.15
N ILE A 728 -18.73 -22.90 37.83
CA ILE A 728 -18.73 -21.70 36.99
C ILE A 728 -18.86 -20.48 37.92
N ARG A 729 -18.00 -19.47 37.78
CA ARG A 729 -18.20 -18.18 38.45
C ARG A 729 -17.97 -16.99 37.51
N LYS A 730 -18.90 -16.03 37.60
CA LYS A 730 -19.00 -14.80 36.82
C LYS A 730 -17.96 -13.78 37.32
N MET A 731 -17.14 -13.22 36.43
CA MET A 731 -16.41 -11.98 36.72
C MET A 731 -17.26 -10.80 36.25
N VAL A 732 -17.37 -9.76 37.08
CA VAL A 732 -17.94 -8.47 36.69
C VAL A 732 -16.79 -7.48 36.68
N ARG A 733 -16.80 -6.58 35.69
CA ARG A 733 -15.75 -5.59 35.38
C ARG A 733 -15.07 -4.97 36.59
#